data_AF-A0A937M3J6-F1
#
_entry.id   AF-A0A937M3J6-F1
#
_cell.length_a   1.000
_cell.length_b   1.000
_cell.length_c   1.000
_cell.angle_alpha   90.00
_cell.angle_beta   90.00
_cell.angle_gamma   90.00
#
_symmetry.space_group_name_H-M   'P 1'
#
loop_
_entity.id
_entity.type
_entity.pdbx_description
1 polymer ?
#
loop_
_entity_poly.entity_id
_entity_poly.type
_entity_poly.pdbx_seq_one_letter_code
_entity_poly.pdbx_strand_id
1 'polypeptide(L)'
;MIIRRKLISLLIIAAGALSCAPLAMSQAGTSVNEGDWPNIHGDAAARRYSPLDQINPDNVGDLEIAWNFSTLHFGIGTDYVNPSTPLEVGGVLYANIGSTRNVVALDATNGQVLWLWRYQEGDRFDEAPRKGAGRGVSYWSDGDSARIIDVSPGYQLVSLDAETGIPDPNFGDNGLVDLYVGVRNGEDDRFAYPDIGLSAPPFVMNDVIVIGAAHRTGGRPRSKFNTKGDVRGFDVHTGELLWTFHTIPERGEIGYESWLTGNDITGNSGVWAAISGDPELGHVYLPIEDPTGDYYGGDRHGDNLFSSGLVAVDVRTGERQWHYQFIHHDIWDWDVPSPPIVTDLPNGRKVVMSVTKQSWVYTFDRITGEPIWPIVERPVPAGDVPGEWYSPTQPFPTRPAAFDRQGFGEDDLIDFTPELRALALESIQGFRLSDSIFTPPSVSDAEDGTRGLLSLPSSTGGSNWESSALDPETGILYVPSRTQLQVLSLAKNPESDIDFSQGFGVRAPRVQGLDIVKPPYGRITAIDMNSGDHLWMIANADTPERITNHPLLQGVDLPRTGVPTRAGVLLTKTLLFVAEGTGAAGASPIFRAVDKQTGDILAEIDLPANQTGLPFTYEHDGKQYVAMFTGGGGQAAELVVLALP
;
A
#
# COMPACT_ATOMS: atom_id res chain seq x y z
N MET A 1 18.63 70.81 -57.26
CA MET A 1 17.86 70.19 -58.35
C MET A 1 16.75 69.35 -57.71
N ILE A 2 15.51 69.68 -58.04
CA ILE A 2 14.26 69.09 -57.52
C ILE A 2 14.03 67.72 -58.20
N ILE A 3 13.18 66.88 -57.58
CA ILE A 3 12.31 65.80 -58.13
C ILE A 3 12.76 64.38 -57.69
N ARG A 4 12.24 63.80 -56.59
CA ARG A 4 10.97 63.01 -56.43
C ARG A 4 10.86 61.83 -57.40
N ARG A 5 10.77 60.56 -56.97
CA ARG A 5 9.56 59.76 -56.59
C ARG A 5 9.82 58.32 -57.14
N LYS A 6 9.43 57.16 -56.61
CA LYS A 6 8.29 56.62 -55.82
C LYS A 6 8.74 55.22 -55.24
N LEU A 7 8.41 54.80 -53.99
CA LEU A 7 7.16 54.13 -53.51
C LEU A 7 6.99 52.71 -54.13
N ILE A 8 6.76 51.56 -53.49
CA ILE A 8 6.10 51.03 -52.25
C ILE A 8 6.73 49.61 -52.00
N SER A 9 6.97 49.06 -50.80
CA SER A 9 6.05 48.42 -49.81
C SER A 9 6.87 48.11 -48.53
N LEU A 10 6.56 48.64 -47.34
CA LEU A 10 5.71 48.06 -46.29
C LEU A 10 5.81 46.53 -46.13
N LEU A 11 6.57 46.05 -45.13
CA LEU A 11 6.05 45.24 -44.01
C LEU A 11 7.14 44.99 -42.94
N ILE A 12 7.00 45.70 -41.82
CA ILE A 12 7.20 45.33 -40.41
C ILE A 12 8.05 44.06 -40.14
N ILE A 13 9.26 44.26 -39.61
CA ILE A 13 9.95 43.29 -38.73
C ILE A 13 10.12 44.00 -37.38
N ALA A 14 9.12 43.85 -36.52
CA ALA A 14 9.17 44.21 -35.11
C ALA A 14 8.17 43.32 -34.36
N ALA A 15 8.60 42.09 -34.09
CA ALA A 15 8.04 41.16 -33.11
C ALA A 15 9.21 40.20 -32.86
N GLY A 16 9.78 40.08 -31.67
CA GLY A 16 9.17 40.00 -30.37
C GLY A 16 10.09 39.01 -29.65
N ALA A 17 11.09 39.53 -28.94
CA ALA A 17 11.84 38.73 -28.00
C ALA A 17 10.92 38.45 -26.81
N LEU A 18 10.01 37.50 -26.98
CA LEU A 18 9.37 36.84 -25.86
C LEU A 18 10.41 35.88 -25.29
N SER A 19 10.94 36.26 -24.15
CA SER A 19 11.58 35.37 -23.20
C SER A 19 10.68 34.14 -23.01
N CYS A 20 11.09 32.99 -23.54
CA CYS A 20 10.53 31.71 -23.16
C CYS A 20 10.96 31.44 -21.71
N ALA A 21 10.20 31.96 -20.75
CA ALA A 21 10.12 31.34 -19.44
C ALA A 21 9.30 30.05 -19.62
N PRO A 22 9.79 28.86 -19.22
CA PRO A 22 8.90 27.74 -19.04
C PRO A 22 7.95 28.13 -17.90
N LEU A 23 6.68 28.37 -18.24
CA LEU A 23 5.59 28.30 -17.27
C LEU A 23 5.44 26.83 -16.90
N ALA A 24 6.31 26.36 -16.00
CA ALA A 24 5.96 25.27 -15.14
C ALA A 24 4.90 25.83 -14.18
N MET A 25 3.62 25.70 -14.54
CA MET A 25 2.59 25.56 -13.52
C MET A 25 2.83 24.19 -12.90
N SER A 26 3.80 24.15 -11.99
CA SER A 26 3.95 23.07 -11.05
C SER A 26 2.65 23.01 -10.27
N GLN A 27 2.07 21.81 -10.17
CA GLN A 27 1.11 21.47 -9.14
C GLN A 27 1.83 21.48 -7.77
N ALA A 28 2.38 22.62 -7.39
CA ALA A 28 2.89 22.95 -6.07
C ALA A 28 1.89 23.91 -5.44
N GLY A 29 0.76 23.37 -5.00
CA GLY A 29 -0.33 24.10 -4.38
C GLY A 29 -0.82 23.36 -3.14
N THR A 30 0.05 23.33 -2.14
CA THR A 30 -0.05 22.92 -0.71
C THR A 30 1.26 22.22 -0.38
N SER A 31 2.29 23.01 -0.10
CA SER A 31 3.55 22.41 0.31
C SER A 31 3.31 21.81 1.70
N VAL A 32 3.70 20.55 1.91
CA VAL A 32 3.86 19.95 3.26
C VAL A 32 4.65 20.89 4.20
N ASN A 33 5.43 21.84 3.65
CA ASN A 33 6.15 22.88 4.39
C ASN A 33 5.27 24.00 4.97
N GLU A 34 3.98 24.09 4.62
CA GLU A 34 3.01 25.03 5.21
C GLU A 34 2.16 24.39 6.31
N GLY A 35 2.41 23.12 6.63
CA GLY A 35 1.72 22.41 7.72
C GLY A 35 0.60 21.47 7.26
N ASP A 36 0.17 21.54 5.99
CA ASP A 36 -0.89 20.70 5.45
C ASP A 36 -0.47 19.22 5.23
N TRP A 37 -1.47 18.34 5.08
CA TRP A 37 -1.31 16.93 4.69
C TRP A 37 -2.20 16.59 3.47
N PRO A 38 -1.87 17.07 2.26
CA PRO A 38 -2.75 17.05 1.09
C PRO A 38 -2.83 15.69 0.37
N ASN A 39 -2.05 14.70 0.80
CA ASN A 39 -2.02 13.35 0.22
C ASN A 39 -2.01 12.29 1.33
N ILE A 40 -2.59 11.11 1.09
CA ILE A 40 -2.62 9.97 2.03
C ILE A 40 -1.23 9.61 2.61
N HIS A 41 -0.15 9.86 1.88
CA HIS A 41 1.24 9.66 2.32
C HIS A 41 2.04 10.96 2.51
N GLY A 42 1.35 12.08 2.75
CA GLY A 42 1.90 13.42 2.94
C GLY A 42 2.12 14.15 1.62
N ASP A 43 2.73 13.48 0.64
CA ASP A 43 2.97 14.03 -0.69
C ASP A 43 2.88 12.96 -1.80
N ALA A 44 2.93 13.40 -3.06
CA ALA A 44 2.93 12.50 -4.23
C ALA A 44 4.13 11.55 -4.28
N ALA A 45 5.21 11.86 -3.55
CA ALA A 45 6.42 11.04 -3.42
C ALA A 45 6.30 9.96 -2.34
N ALA A 46 5.16 9.91 -1.64
CA ALA A 46 4.78 8.93 -0.63
C ALA A 46 5.73 8.80 0.58
N ARG A 47 6.43 9.89 0.95
CA ARG A 47 7.49 9.85 1.99
C ARG A 47 6.97 9.67 3.42
N ARG A 48 5.69 9.99 3.69
CA ARG A 48 5.08 10.02 5.04
C ARG A 48 5.89 10.85 6.04
N TYR A 49 6.50 11.94 5.56
CA TYR A 49 7.33 12.85 6.32
C TYR A 49 6.66 14.21 6.43
N SER A 50 6.71 14.81 7.62
CA SER A 50 6.38 16.22 7.84
C SER A 50 7.58 16.97 8.43
N PRO A 51 7.89 18.19 7.95
CA PRO A 51 8.95 19.02 8.50
C PRO A 51 8.57 19.69 9.83
N LEU A 52 7.32 19.55 10.29
CA LEU A 52 6.84 20.13 11.54
C LEU A 52 7.63 19.59 12.75
N ASP A 53 7.98 20.49 13.67
CA ASP A 53 8.78 20.20 14.87
C ASP A 53 8.23 20.87 16.15
N GLN A 54 6.98 21.36 16.13
CA GLN A 54 6.33 21.87 17.33
C GLN A 54 6.17 20.76 18.39
N ILE A 55 5.80 19.56 17.95
CA ILE A 55 5.85 18.33 18.75
C ILE A 55 7.23 17.68 18.56
N ASN A 56 7.98 17.55 19.64
CA ASN A 56 9.39 17.15 19.63
C ASN A 56 9.74 16.35 20.90
N PRO A 57 10.98 15.83 21.03
CA PRO A 57 11.37 14.99 22.17
C PRO A 57 11.12 15.59 23.55
N ASP A 58 11.13 16.93 23.69
CA ASP A 58 11.02 17.59 24.99
C ASP A 58 9.57 17.70 25.48
N ASN A 59 8.58 17.62 24.59
CA ASN A 59 7.17 17.87 24.91
C ASN A 59 6.19 16.79 24.43
N VAL A 60 6.63 15.79 23.65
CA VAL A 60 5.73 14.78 23.08
C VAL A 60 5.00 13.94 24.14
N GLY A 61 5.56 13.82 25.35
CA GLY A 61 4.90 13.16 26.48
C GLY A 61 3.67 13.91 27.04
N ASP A 62 3.47 15.17 26.65
CA ASP A 62 2.35 16.01 27.09
C ASP A 62 1.17 16.00 26.10
N LEU A 63 1.21 15.17 25.04
CA LEU A 63 0.11 15.08 24.08
C LEU A 63 -1.17 14.56 24.73
N GLU A 64 -2.28 15.24 24.45
CA GLU A 64 -3.62 14.85 24.88
C GLU A 64 -4.60 14.81 23.70
N ILE A 65 -5.72 14.10 23.88
CA ILE A 65 -6.81 14.09 22.89
C ILE A 65 -7.44 15.49 22.87
N ALA A 66 -7.23 16.21 21.78
CA ALA A 66 -7.84 17.51 21.53
C ALA A 66 -9.33 17.35 21.18
N TRP A 67 -9.65 16.39 20.31
CA TRP A 67 -11.02 16.03 19.94
C TRP A 67 -11.06 14.64 19.28
N ASN A 68 -12.26 14.08 19.10
CA ASN A 68 -12.49 12.85 18.35
C ASN A 68 -13.78 12.91 17.51
N PHE A 69 -13.87 12.07 16.49
CA PHE A 69 -15.04 11.92 15.63
C PHE A 69 -15.38 10.44 15.40
N SER A 70 -16.55 10.01 15.88
CA SER A 70 -16.99 8.60 15.83
C SER A 70 -17.73 8.24 14.53
N THR A 71 -17.42 7.09 13.92
CA THR A 71 -18.05 6.63 12.67
C THR A 71 -19.27 5.73 12.88
N LEU A 72 -19.71 5.51 14.13
CA LEU A 72 -20.72 4.50 14.52
C LEU A 72 -22.03 4.54 13.70
N HIS A 73 -22.46 5.72 13.22
CA HIS A 73 -23.76 5.92 12.58
C HIS A 73 -23.70 6.30 11.09
N PHE A 74 -22.57 6.03 10.42
CA PHE A 74 -22.36 6.41 9.01
C PHE A 74 -22.46 5.23 8.02
N GLY A 75 -23.02 4.08 8.42
CA GLY A 75 -23.16 2.92 7.55
C GLY A 75 -24.36 2.04 7.91
N ILE A 76 -24.60 1.00 7.09
CA ILE A 76 -25.64 -0.01 7.34
C ILE A 76 -25.31 -0.83 8.60
N GLY A 77 -24.02 -0.99 8.88
CA GLY A 77 -23.50 -1.56 10.11
C GLY A 77 -22.38 -0.68 10.68
N THR A 78 -21.99 -0.99 11.92
CA THR A 78 -20.84 -0.37 12.57
C THR A 78 -19.57 -0.70 11.80
N ASP A 79 -18.85 0.34 11.42
CA ASP A 79 -17.47 0.20 10.98
C ASP A 79 -16.56 0.12 12.21
N TYR A 80 -15.84 -0.99 12.35
CA TYR A 80 -14.91 -1.22 13.45
C TYR A 80 -13.46 -0.98 13.05
N VAL A 81 -13.17 -0.89 11.74
CA VAL A 81 -11.81 -0.77 11.21
C VAL A 81 -11.87 0.17 10.02
N ASN A 82 -11.50 1.43 10.26
CA ASN A 82 -11.40 2.44 9.20
C ASN A 82 -9.92 2.64 8.83
N PRO A 83 -9.45 2.14 7.67
CA PRO A 83 -8.06 2.28 7.26
C PRO A 83 -7.76 3.64 6.59
N SER A 84 -8.74 4.55 6.55
CA SER A 84 -8.59 5.87 5.96
C SER A 84 -7.46 6.66 6.63
N THR A 85 -6.65 7.33 5.82
CA THR A 85 -5.83 8.46 6.30
C THR A 85 -6.48 9.73 5.75
N PRO A 86 -7.06 10.59 6.61
CA PRO A 86 -7.59 11.87 6.17
C PRO A 86 -6.54 12.72 5.46
N LEU A 87 -7.02 13.57 4.56
CA LEU A 87 -6.25 14.70 4.04
C LEU A 87 -6.54 15.92 4.89
N GLU A 88 -5.55 16.76 5.14
CA GLU A 88 -5.75 18.09 5.72
C GLU A 88 -5.28 19.15 4.72
N VAL A 89 -6.18 20.07 4.39
CA VAL A 89 -5.90 21.21 3.51
C VAL A 89 -6.64 22.44 4.04
N GLY A 90 -5.88 23.48 4.40
CA GLY A 90 -6.44 24.79 4.76
C GLY A 90 -7.44 24.78 5.93
N GLY A 91 -7.26 23.90 6.92
CA GLY A 91 -8.14 23.77 8.09
C GLY A 91 -9.31 22.81 7.92
N VAL A 92 -9.37 22.06 6.82
CA VAL A 92 -10.42 21.08 6.55
C VAL A 92 -9.82 19.69 6.42
N LEU A 93 -10.39 18.75 7.17
CA LEU A 93 -10.08 17.33 7.07
C LEU A 93 -11.07 16.63 6.14
N TYR A 94 -10.56 15.92 5.14
CA TYR A 94 -11.34 15.11 4.22
C TYR A 94 -11.05 13.63 4.43
N ALA A 95 -12.07 12.82 4.68
CA ALA A 95 -11.89 11.40 4.97
C ALA A 95 -13.02 10.55 4.41
N ASN A 96 -12.71 9.28 4.09
CA ASN A 96 -13.76 8.29 3.97
C ASN A 96 -14.19 7.72 5.33
N ILE A 97 -15.48 7.46 5.48
CA ILE A 97 -16.06 6.86 6.68
C ILE A 97 -17.17 5.86 6.36
N GLY A 98 -17.34 4.90 7.28
CA GLY A 98 -18.46 3.98 7.30
C GLY A 98 -18.36 2.85 6.27
N SER A 99 -19.24 1.86 6.42
CA SER A 99 -19.23 0.64 5.60
C SER A 99 -19.49 0.88 4.10
N THR A 100 -20.03 2.05 3.76
CA THR A 100 -20.44 2.46 2.41
C THR A 100 -19.51 3.47 1.74
N ARG A 101 -18.33 3.76 2.32
CA ARG A 101 -17.36 4.74 1.79
C ARG A 101 -17.99 6.11 1.54
N ASN A 102 -18.57 6.69 2.58
CA ASN A 102 -19.04 8.06 2.50
C ASN A 102 -17.83 9.00 2.57
N VAL A 103 -17.92 10.18 1.98
CA VAL A 103 -16.90 11.23 2.11
C VAL A 103 -17.39 12.26 3.11
N VAL A 104 -16.57 12.60 4.10
CA VAL A 104 -16.86 13.65 5.09
C VAL A 104 -15.81 14.75 5.03
N ALA A 105 -16.25 15.99 5.17
CA ALA A 105 -15.40 17.12 5.50
C ALA A 105 -15.63 17.56 6.94
N LEU A 106 -14.55 17.73 7.68
CA LEU A 106 -14.55 18.11 9.09
C LEU A 106 -13.70 19.37 9.27
N ASP A 107 -14.10 20.25 10.17
CA ASP A 107 -13.22 21.31 10.70
C ASP A 107 -12.04 20.65 11.45
N ALA A 108 -10.82 20.98 11.05
CA ALA A 108 -9.61 20.35 11.57
C ALA A 108 -9.32 20.67 13.06
N THR A 109 -9.94 21.70 13.62
CA THR A 109 -9.69 22.15 15.00
C THR A 109 -10.61 21.49 16.03
N ASN A 110 -11.80 21.04 15.59
CA ASN A 110 -12.86 20.62 16.50
C ASN A 110 -13.72 19.43 16.00
N GLY A 111 -13.49 18.95 14.78
CA GLY A 111 -14.20 17.80 14.22
C GLY A 111 -15.66 18.11 13.81
N GLN A 112 -16.06 19.38 13.72
CA GLN A 112 -17.39 19.75 13.23
C GLN A 112 -17.57 19.29 11.78
N VAL A 113 -18.63 18.53 11.52
CA VAL A 113 -19.03 18.16 10.16
C VAL A 113 -19.40 19.41 9.37
N LEU A 114 -18.64 19.70 8.32
CA LEU A 114 -18.91 20.77 7.37
C LEU A 114 -19.87 20.28 6.29
N TRP A 115 -19.58 19.10 5.71
CA TRP A 115 -20.47 18.40 4.80
C TRP A 115 -20.23 16.89 4.81
N LEU A 116 -21.22 16.14 4.32
CA LEU A 116 -21.16 14.69 4.15
C LEU A 116 -21.78 14.32 2.80
N TRP A 117 -21.05 13.53 2.02
CA TRP A 117 -21.52 12.96 0.77
C TRP A 117 -21.62 11.44 0.87
N ARG A 118 -22.75 10.89 0.42
CA ARG A 118 -23.01 9.45 0.37
C ARG A 118 -23.59 9.08 -0.98
N TYR A 119 -22.92 8.16 -1.66
CA TYR A 119 -23.44 7.55 -2.88
C TYR A 119 -24.37 6.37 -2.59
N GLN A 120 -25.39 6.19 -3.40
CA GLN A 120 -26.34 5.08 -3.29
C GLN A 120 -26.29 4.22 -4.55
N GLU A 121 -25.47 3.17 -4.51
CA GLU A 121 -25.15 2.34 -5.69
C GLU A 121 -26.10 1.16 -5.90
N GLY A 122 -27.01 0.90 -4.95
CA GLY A 122 -27.88 -0.27 -4.96
C GLY A 122 -27.09 -1.59 -5.02
N ASP A 123 -27.56 -2.52 -5.84
CA ASP A 123 -26.97 -3.86 -6.01
C ASP A 123 -25.50 -3.83 -6.43
N ARG A 124 -25.03 -2.73 -7.04
CA ARG A 124 -23.61 -2.53 -7.39
C ARG A 124 -22.71 -2.48 -6.14
N PHE A 125 -23.18 -1.90 -5.03
CA PHE A 125 -22.49 -1.96 -3.74
C PHE A 125 -22.51 -3.38 -3.16
N ASP A 126 -23.62 -4.10 -3.33
CA ASP A 126 -23.76 -5.46 -2.78
C ASP A 126 -22.80 -6.45 -3.45
N GLU A 127 -22.49 -6.26 -4.73
CA GLU A 127 -21.54 -7.09 -5.46
C GLU A 127 -20.09 -6.57 -5.42
N ALA A 128 -19.85 -5.34 -4.97
CA ALA A 128 -18.53 -4.72 -4.94
C ALA A 128 -17.46 -5.60 -4.26
N PRO A 129 -16.27 -5.78 -4.88
CA PRO A 129 -15.20 -6.62 -4.32
C PRO A 129 -14.52 -5.96 -3.12
N ARG A 130 -14.55 -4.63 -3.02
CA ARG A 130 -13.87 -3.83 -2.00
C ARG A 130 -14.85 -2.84 -1.35
N LYS A 131 -15.39 -3.22 -0.18
CA LYS A 131 -16.32 -2.43 0.64
C LYS A 131 -15.62 -1.80 1.84
N GLY A 132 -16.37 -1.13 2.72
CA GLY A 132 -15.82 -0.42 3.87
C GLY A 132 -15.39 0.99 3.51
N ALA A 133 -14.78 1.69 4.47
CA ALA A 133 -14.38 3.07 4.30
C ALA A 133 -13.35 3.27 3.17
N GLY A 134 -12.57 2.27 2.76
CA GLY A 134 -11.43 2.51 1.88
C GLY A 134 -10.31 3.26 2.61
N ARG A 135 -9.21 3.58 1.91
CA ARG A 135 -8.00 4.12 2.55
C ARG A 135 -7.88 5.66 2.53
N GLY A 136 -8.90 6.36 2.06
CA GLY A 136 -8.93 7.82 2.00
C GLY A 136 -9.33 8.31 0.61
N VAL A 137 -9.34 9.62 0.46
CA VAL A 137 -9.67 10.35 -0.76
C VAL A 137 -8.43 11.00 -1.36
N SER A 138 -8.57 11.62 -2.54
CA SER A 138 -7.55 12.49 -3.14
C SER A 138 -8.03 13.92 -3.28
N TYR A 139 -7.08 14.85 -3.30
CA TYR A 139 -7.32 16.28 -3.45
C TYR A 139 -6.73 16.79 -4.76
N TRP A 140 -7.42 17.72 -5.40
CA TRP A 140 -6.91 18.48 -6.54
C TRP A 140 -7.30 19.95 -6.43
N SER A 141 -6.41 20.85 -6.88
CA SER A 141 -6.71 22.27 -7.01
C SER A 141 -5.85 22.91 -8.09
N ASP A 142 -6.42 23.88 -8.81
CA ASP A 142 -5.73 24.80 -9.73
C ASP A 142 -5.57 26.22 -9.14
N GLY A 143 -5.95 26.40 -7.87
CA GLY A 143 -5.97 27.69 -7.17
C GLY A 143 -7.28 28.46 -7.30
N ASP A 144 -8.10 28.17 -8.31
CA ASP A 144 -9.43 28.77 -8.50
C ASP A 144 -10.55 27.80 -8.07
N SER A 145 -10.33 26.49 -8.23
CA SER A 145 -11.23 25.41 -7.86
C SER A 145 -10.50 24.34 -7.06
N ALA A 146 -11.19 23.72 -6.11
CA ALA A 146 -10.67 22.61 -5.32
C ALA A 146 -11.65 21.43 -5.34
N ARG A 147 -11.13 20.21 -5.48
CA ARG A 147 -11.93 18.99 -5.65
C ARG A 147 -11.46 17.88 -4.72
N ILE A 148 -12.41 17.11 -4.22
CA ILE A 148 -12.18 15.81 -3.60
C ILE A 148 -12.54 14.73 -4.61
N ILE A 149 -11.58 13.85 -4.89
CA ILE A 149 -11.70 12.74 -5.83
C ILE A 149 -11.73 11.42 -5.06
N ASP A 150 -12.69 10.56 -5.35
CA ASP A 150 -12.85 9.24 -4.71
C ASP A 150 -13.30 8.18 -5.73
N VAL A 151 -13.15 6.90 -5.38
CA VAL A 151 -13.75 5.80 -6.12
C VAL A 151 -14.69 5.03 -5.19
N SER A 152 -15.97 4.97 -5.54
CA SER A 152 -16.98 4.25 -4.76
C SER A 152 -16.68 2.74 -4.67
N PRO A 153 -17.27 2.01 -3.69
CA PRO A 153 -17.16 0.56 -3.63
C PRO A 153 -17.56 -0.12 -4.94
N GLY A 154 -18.62 0.37 -5.59
CA GLY A 154 -19.07 -0.07 -6.90
C GLY A 154 -18.17 0.32 -8.07
N TYR A 155 -17.00 0.94 -7.86
CA TYR A 155 -16.10 1.36 -8.95
C TYR A 155 -16.70 2.48 -9.82
N GLN A 156 -17.21 3.54 -9.18
CA GLN A 156 -17.55 4.82 -9.82
C GLN A 156 -16.51 5.85 -9.41
N LEU A 157 -15.92 6.56 -10.37
CA LEU A 157 -15.03 7.69 -10.08
C LEU A 157 -15.87 8.92 -9.80
N VAL A 158 -15.60 9.57 -8.67
CA VAL A 158 -16.37 10.67 -8.10
C VAL A 158 -15.51 11.93 -8.05
N SER A 159 -16.07 13.06 -8.46
CA SER A 159 -15.50 14.39 -8.26
C SER A 159 -16.47 15.26 -7.48
N LEU A 160 -16.05 15.76 -6.31
CA LEU A 160 -16.83 16.62 -5.43
C LEU A 160 -16.14 17.98 -5.29
N ASP A 161 -16.92 19.05 -5.26
CA ASP A 161 -16.44 20.36 -4.82
C ASP A 161 -15.95 20.29 -3.36
N ALA A 162 -14.73 20.75 -3.10
CA ALA A 162 -14.09 20.56 -1.78
C ALA A 162 -14.75 21.39 -0.67
N GLU A 163 -15.36 22.53 -1.00
CA GLU A 163 -16.01 23.40 -0.01
C GLU A 163 -17.41 22.88 0.37
N THR A 164 -18.14 22.33 -0.59
CA THR A 164 -19.58 22.04 -0.45
C THR A 164 -19.93 20.55 -0.45
N GLY A 165 -19.05 19.69 -0.96
CA GLY A 165 -19.31 18.27 -1.17
C GLY A 165 -20.33 17.98 -2.28
N ILE A 166 -20.70 18.99 -3.08
CA ILE A 166 -21.61 18.83 -4.22
C ILE A 166 -20.83 18.22 -5.39
N PRO A 167 -21.37 17.18 -6.07
CA PRO A 167 -20.71 16.61 -7.25
C PRO A 167 -20.46 17.66 -8.33
N ASP A 168 -19.26 17.66 -8.93
CA ASP A 168 -18.91 18.61 -9.99
C ASP A 168 -19.74 18.34 -11.25
N PRO A 169 -20.64 19.25 -11.65
CA PRO A 169 -21.51 19.04 -12.81
C PRO A 169 -20.74 18.94 -14.15
N ASN A 170 -19.47 19.35 -14.21
CA ASN A 170 -18.66 19.28 -15.43
C ASN A 170 -17.84 17.99 -15.56
N PHE A 171 -17.86 17.14 -14.53
CA PHE A 171 -17.09 15.90 -14.50
C PHE A 171 -17.98 14.70 -14.81
N GLY A 172 -17.72 13.99 -15.90
CA GLY A 172 -18.49 12.83 -16.33
C GLY A 172 -20.00 13.12 -16.48
N ASP A 173 -20.82 12.26 -15.89
CA ASP A 173 -22.26 12.47 -15.72
C ASP A 173 -22.54 13.02 -14.31
N ASN A 174 -22.57 14.36 -14.19
CA ASN A 174 -22.88 15.07 -12.95
C ASN A 174 -22.02 14.66 -11.74
N GLY A 175 -20.70 14.62 -11.95
CA GLY A 175 -19.69 14.33 -10.94
C GLY A 175 -19.28 12.86 -10.87
N LEU A 176 -19.76 12.02 -11.80
CA LEU A 176 -19.56 10.58 -11.80
C LEU A 176 -19.05 10.06 -13.14
N VAL A 177 -18.08 9.14 -13.12
CA VAL A 177 -17.64 8.38 -14.29
C VAL A 177 -17.76 6.88 -13.99
N ASP A 178 -18.49 6.16 -14.85
CA ASP A 178 -18.62 4.71 -14.72
C ASP A 178 -17.35 4.00 -15.18
N LEU A 179 -16.55 3.54 -14.21
CA LEU A 179 -15.28 2.87 -14.48
C LEU A 179 -15.44 1.45 -15.03
N TYR A 180 -16.64 0.85 -15.08
CA TYR A 180 -16.83 -0.41 -15.78
C TYR A 180 -16.80 -0.25 -17.31
N VAL A 181 -17.06 0.95 -17.82
CA VAL A 181 -16.98 1.19 -19.27
C VAL A 181 -15.53 0.99 -19.73
N GLY A 182 -15.34 0.07 -20.67
CA GLY A 182 -14.05 -0.22 -21.30
C GLY A 182 -13.14 -1.19 -20.52
N VAL A 183 -13.57 -1.78 -19.41
CA VAL A 183 -12.77 -2.80 -18.72
C VAL A 183 -12.69 -4.08 -19.56
N ARG A 184 -11.50 -4.67 -19.66
CA ARG A 184 -11.28 -5.92 -20.39
C ARG A 184 -11.63 -7.13 -19.52
N ASN A 185 -12.20 -8.16 -20.14
CA ASN A 185 -12.73 -9.35 -19.44
C ASN A 185 -13.76 -9.01 -18.34
N GLY A 186 -14.53 -7.94 -18.53
CA GLY A 186 -15.58 -7.53 -17.58
C GLY A 186 -16.92 -8.26 -17.76
N GLU A 187 -17.21 -8.75 -18.96
CA GLU A 187 -18.48 -9.39 -19.29
C GLU A 187 -18.42 -10.89 -18.97
N ASP A 188 -19.25 -11.33 -18.03
CA ASP A 188 -19.38 -12.74 -17.63
C ASP A 188 -20.84 -13.04 -17.26
N ASP A 189 -21.54 -13.86 -18.06
CA ASP A 189 -22.95 -14.21 -17.86
C ASP A 189 -23.25 -14.87 -16.48
N ARG A 190 -22.21 -15.30 -15.75
CA ARG A 190 -22.34 -15.86 -14.39
C ARG A 190 -22.53 -14.79 -13.32
N PHE A 191 -22.16 -13.53 -13.59
CA PHE A 191 -22.12 -12.46 -12.59
C PHE A 191 -22.76 -11.17 -13.13
N ALA A 192 -23.36 -10.38 -12.23
CA ALA A 192 -24.04 -9.14 -12.63
C ALA A 192 -23.07 -7.99 -12.92
N TYR A 193 -21.86 -8.02 -12.35
CA TYR A 193 -20.86 -6.96 -12.48
C TYR A 193 -19.45 -7.55 -12.60
N PRO A 194 -18.51 -6.86 -13.27
CA PRO A 194 -17.09 -7.21 -13.27
C PRO A 194 -16.51 -7.34 -11.86
N ASP A 195 -15.55 -8.23 -11.64
CA ASP A 195 -14.92 -8.46 -10.32
C ASP A 195 -13.82 -7.43 -10.02
N ILE A 196 -14.11 -6.14 -10.14
CA ILE A 196 -13.12 -5.07 -10.04
C ILE A 196 -13.64 -3.92 -9.16
N GLY A 197 -12.75 -3.35 -8.36
CA GLY A 197 -13.03 -2.23 -7.48
C GLY A 197 -11.75 -1.45 -7.19
N LEU A 198 -11.78 -0.62 -6.16
CA LEU A 198 -10.59 0.07 -5.66
C LEU A 198 -10.61 0.15 -4.14
N SER A 199 -9.44 0.04 -3.53
CA SER A 199 -9.27 0.12 -2.07
C SER A 199 -8.42 1.30 -1.61
N ALA A 200 -7.41 1.70 -2.37
CA ALA A 200 -6.69 2.97 -2.19
C ALA A 200 -7.44 4.14 -2.85
N PRO A 201 -7.20 5.40 -2.45
CA PRO A 201 -7.67 6.54 -3.22
C PRO A 201 -7.11 6.51 -4.65
N PRO A 202 -7.83 7.10 -5.63
CA PRO A 202 -7.27 7.35 -6.95
C PRO A 202 -6.10 8.34 -6.85
N PHE A 203 -5.04 8.22 -7.64
CA PHE A 203 -3.90 9.14 -7.55
C PHE A 203 -4.10 10.33 -8.49
N VAL A 204 -3.80 11.55 -8.04
CA VAL A 204 -3.96 12.75 -8.87
C VAL A 204 -2.63 13.48 -9.02
N MET A 205 -2.21 13.70 -10.27
CA MET A 205 -0.98 14.43 -10.59
C MET A 205 -1.07 15.02 -12.00
N ASN A 206 -0.60 16.26 -12.17
CA ASN A 206 -0.53 17.00 -13.42
C ASN A 206 -1.86 16.98 -14.20
N ASP A 207 -2.95 17.22 -13.49
CA ASP A 207 -4.34 17.24 -13.97
C ASP A 207 -4.87 15.89 -14.50
N VAL A 208 -4.21 14.80 -14.13
CA VAL A 208 -4.64 13.43 -14.47
C VAL A 208 -4.95 12.66 -13.20
N ILE A 209 -6.10 12.00 -13.20
CA ILE A 209 -6.51 11.02 -12.20
C ILE A 209 -6.08 9.63 -12.71
N VAL A 210 -5.17 8.98 -12.00
CA VAL A 210 -4.71 7.61 -12.26
C VAL A 210 -5.47 6.63 -11.37
N ILE A 211 -6.18 5.71 -12.02
CA ILE A 211 -7.05 4.72 -11.40
C ILE A 211 -6.41 3.34 -11.52
N GLY A 212 -6.18 2.71 -10.38
CA GLY A 212 -5.79 1.31 -10.27
C GLY A 212 -6.97 0.36 -10.24
N ALA A 213 -6.74 -0.85 -9.75
CA ALA A 213 -7.73 -1.91 -9.69
C ALA A 213 -7.47 -2.85 -8.51
N ALA A 214 -8.54 -3.30 -7.85
CA ALA A 214 -8.51 -4.21 -6.73
C ALA A 214 -9.66 -5.22 -6.83
N HIS A 215 -9.32 -6.48 -7.09
CA HIS A 215 -10.27 -7.59 -7.30
C HIS A 215 -10.65 -8.23 -5.95
N ARG A 216 -11.53 -9.24 -5.92
CA ARG A 216 -11.69 -10.07 -4.71
C ARG A 216 -10.37 -10.79 -4.38
N THR A 217 -10.14 -11.09 -3.11
CA THR A 217 -8.95 -11.83 -2.68
C THR A 217 -8.87 -13.17 -3.41
N GLY A 218 -7.78 -13.45 -4.11
CA GLY A 218 -7.67 -14.61 -5.01
C GLY A 218 -7.13 -15.88 -4.34
N GLY A 219 -7.10 -15.95 -3.01
CA GLY A 219 -6.81 -17.19 -2.31
C GLY A 219 -7.81 -18.33 -2.60
N ARG A 220 -9.05 -17.99 -2.99
CA ARG A 220 -10.05 -18.89 -3.58
C ARG A 220 -10.84 -18.14 -4.65
N PRO A 221 -10.25 -17.93 -5.83
CA PRO A 221 -10.89 -17.17 -6.88
C PRO A 221 -12.10 -17.97 -7.39
N ARG A 222 -13.17 -17.27 -7.78
CA ARG A 222 -14.41 -17.91 -8.26
C ARG A 222 -14.19 -18.60 -9.60
N SER A 223 -13.24 -18.12 -10.40
CA SER A 223 -12.90 -18.69 -11.69
C SER A 223 -11.48 -18.31 -12.11
N LYS A 224 -10.89 -19.05 -13.05
CA LYS A 224 -9.69 -18.64 -13.81
C LYS A 224 -9.94 -17.52 -14.79
N PHE A 225 -11.19 -17.34 -15.20
CA PHE A 225 -11.63 -16.20 -15.98
C PHE A 225 -11.84 -15.03 -15.03
N ASN A 226 -11.09 -13.94 -15.22
CA ASN A 226 -11.30 -12.74 -14.41
C ASN A 226 -11.08 -11.45 -15.19
N THR A 227 -11.66 -10.36 -14.67
CA THR A 227 -11.48 -9.00 -15.18
C THR A 227 -10.02 -8.57 -15.06
N LYS A 228 -9.52 -7.85 -16.07
CA LYS A 228 -8.15 -7.35 -16.09
C LYS A 228 -8.02 -6.07 -15.28
N GLY A 229 -6.96 -5.97 -14.49
CA GLY A 229 -6.65 -4.83 -13.64
C GLY A 229 -5.89 -3.71 -14.34
N ASP A 230 -6.28 -3.36 -15.56
CA ASP A 230 -5.60 -2.30 -16.31
C ASP A 230 -5.65 -0.96 -15.57
N VAL A 231 -4.55 -0.21 -15.65
CA VAL A 231 -4.44 1.12 -15.03
C VAL A 231 -4.87 2.17 -16.04
N ARG A 232 -5.68 3.14 -15.61
CA ARG A 232 -6.28 4.13 -16.52
C ARG A 232 -6.08 5.55 -16.03
N GLY A 233 -5.80 6.46 -16.96
CA GLY A 233 -5.68 7.90 -16.69
C GLY A 233 -6.92 8.64 -17.18
N PHE A 234 -7.46 9.54 -16.37
CA PHE A 234 -8.62 10.36 -16.68
C PHE A 234 -8.28 11.84 -16.48
N ASP A 235 -8.86 12.69 -17.32
CA ASP A 235 -8.76 14.14 -17.16
C ASP A 235 -9.47 14.57 -15.87
N VAL A 236 -8.79 15.33 -15.01
CA VAL A 236 -9.34 15.75 -13.71
C VAL A 236 -10.50 16.73 -13.85
N HIS A 237 -10.58 17.47 -14.95
CA HIS A 237 -11.60 18.49 -15.17
C HIS A 237 -12.90 17.87 -15.68
N THR A 238 -12.79 16.96 -16.65
CA THR A 238 -13.94 16.42 -17.40
C THR A 238 -14.27 14.97 -17.07
N GLY A 239 -13.33 14.20 -16.50
CA GLY A 239 -13.48 12.77 -16.31
C GLY A 239 -13.33 11.96 -17.61
N GLU A 240 -12.84 12.56 -18.69
CA GLU A 240 -12.58 11.85 -19.95
C GLU A 240 -11.41 10.87 -19.80
N LEU A 241 -11.56 9.65 -20.33
CA LEU A 241 -10.47 8.68 -20.39
C LEU A 241 -9.37 9.16 -21.34
N LEU A 242 -8.16 9.37 -20.82
CA LEU A 242 -6.99 9.82 -21.58
C LEU A 242 -6.19 8.65 -22.12
N TRP A 243 -5.96 7.62 -21.29
CA TRP A 243 -5.14 6.46 -21.65
C TRP A 243 -5.47 5.23 -20.80
N THR A 244 -5.08 4.07 -21.31
CA THR A 244 -5.12 2.78 -20.60
C THR A 244 -3.76 2.11 -20.74
N PHE A 245 -3.17 1.71 -19.61
CA PHE A 245 -1.98 0.87 -19.57
C PHE A 245 -2.41 -0.58 -19.30
N HIS A 246 -2.17 -1.45 -20.28
CA HIS A 246 -2.48 -2.87 -20.17
C HIS A 246 -1.45 -3.57 -19.26
N THR A 247 -1.86 -3.92 -18.05
CA THR A 247 -0.99 -4.62 -17.08
C THR A 247 -0.78 -6.09 -17.48
N ILE A 248 -1.80 -6.67 -18.12
CA ILE A 248 -1.71 -7.93 -18.85
C ILE A 248 -1.68 -7.60 -20.35
N PRO A 249 -0.51 -7.69 -21.01
CA PRO A 249 -0.30 -7.18 -22.36
C PRO A 249 -1.08 -7.95 -23.43
N GLU A 250 -1.45 -7.26 -24.50
CA GLU A 250 -2.04 -7.85 -25.70
C GLU A 250 -0.96 -8.28 -26.71
N ARG A 251 -1.37 -9.06 -27.72
CA ARG A 251 -0.46 -9.53 -28.77
C ARG A 251 0.18 -8.33 -29.48
N GLY A 252 1.50 -8.27 -29.44
CA GLY A 252 2.29 -7.19 -30.05
C GLY A 252 2.76 -6.14 -29.03
N GLU A 253 2.28 -6.18 -27.80
CA GLU A 253 2.76 -5.37 -26.70
C GLU A 253 3.95 -6.03 -25.99
N ILE A 254 4.78 -5.19 -25.36
CA ILE A 254 5.91 -5.65 -24.55
C ILE A 254 5.37 -6.48 -23.38
N GLY A 255 6.01 -7.61 -23.10
CA GLY A 255 5.62 -8.53 -22.03
C GLY A 255 4.68 -9.65 -22.47
N TYR A 256 4.00 -9.54 -23.62
CA TYR A 256 3.08 -10.58 -24.12
C TYR A 256 3.73 -11.97 -24.19
N GLU A 257 4.96 -12.06 -24.69
CA GLU A 257 5.70 -13.32 -24.86
C GLU A 257 6.06 -14.01 -23.53
N SER A 258 5.94 -13.31 -22.40
CA SER A 258 6.12 -13.90 -21.07
C SER A 258 4.89 -14.68 -20.57
N TRP A 259 3.75 -14.58 -21.28
CA TRP A 259 2.55 -15.36 -21.01
C TRP A 259 2.49 -16.54 -21.98
N LEU A 260 2.97 -17.69 -21.53
CA LEU A 260 2.98 -18.91 -22.34
C LEU A 260 1.56 -19.47 -22.52
N THR A 261 0.70 -19.28 -21.52
CA THR A 261 -0.72 -19.63 -21.54
C THR A 261 -1.53 -18.60 -20.73
N GLY A 262 -2.86 -18.64 -20.85
CA GLY A 262 -3.77 -17.99 -19.90
C GLY A 262 -4.02 -16.50 -20.07
N ASN A 263 -3.22 -15.79 -20.86
CA ASN A 263 -3.34 -14.33 -21.03
C ASN A 263 -4.78 -13.89 -21.39
N ASP A 264 -5.46 -14.60 -22.28
CA ASP A 264 -6.81 -14.27 -22.73
C ASP A 264 -7.89 -14.47 -21.66
N ILE A 265 -7.67 -15.35 -20.69
CA ILE A 265 -8.66 -15.70 -19.65
C ILE A 265 -8.38 -15.03 -18.31
N THR A 266 -7.11 -14.92 -17.93
CA THR A 266 -6.70 -14.41 -16.62
C THR A 266 -6.93 -12.91 -16.47
N GLY A 267 -7.09 -12.48 -15.22
CA GLY A 267 -7.30 -11.11 -14.82
C GLY A 267 -6.43 -10.74 -13.61
N ASN A 268 -6.93 -9.88 -12.73
CA ASN A 268 -6.11 -9.22 -11.70
C ASN A 268 -4.94 -8.45 -12.32
N SER A 269 -3.73 -8.56 -11.77
CA SER A 269 -2.59 -7.71 -12.14
C SER A 269 -2.96 -6.22 -12.08
N GLY A 270 -3.80 -5.85 -11.11
CA GLY A 270 -4.17 -4.48 -10.80
C GLY A 270 -3.18 -3.74 -9.90
N VAL A 271 -3.52 -2.49 -9.62
CA VAL A 271 -2.85 -1.65 -8.64
C VAL A 271 -3.86 -1.33 -7.53
N TRP A 272 -3.89 -2.15 -6.48
CA TRP A 272 -4.80 -1.96 -5.36
C TRP A 272 -4.23 -1.09 -4.24
N ALA A 273 -2.89 -1.01 -4.18
CA ALA A 273 -2.13 -0.15 -3.29
C ALA A 273 -2.21 1.31 -3.73
N ALA A 274 -1.79 2.23 -2.86
CA ALA A 274 -1.63 3.62 -3.27
C ALA A 274 -0.52 3.75 -4.31
N ILE A 275 -0.62 4.79 -5.14
CA ILE A 275 0.31 5.12 -6.21
C ILE A 275 1.14 6.33 -5.79
N SER A 276 2.37 6.43 -6.28
CA SER A 276 3.23 7.60 -6.14
C SER A 276 3.67 8.13 -7.51
N GLY A 277 4.20 9.35 -7.53
CA GLY A 277 4.68 9.99 -8.74
C GLY A 277 5.74 11.05 -8.49
N ASP A 278 6.41 11.44 -9.56
CA ASP A 278 7.31 12.58 -9.62
C ASP A 278 6.68 13.64 -10.55
N PRO A 279 6.06 14.71 -10.00
CA PRO A 279 5.40 15.73 -10.80
C PRO A 279 6.35 16.47 -11.76
N GLU A 280 7.64 16.59 -11.40
CA GLU A 280 8.63 17.27 -12.24
C GLU A 280 9.03 16.43 -13.46
N LEU A 281 9.16 15.12 -13.27
CA LEU A 281 9.42 14.18 -14.36
C LEU A 281 8.16 13.82 -15.15
N GLY A 282 6.98 13.96 -14.54
CA GLY A 282 5.73 13.45 -15.08
C GLY A 282 5.59 11.93 -15.00
N HIS A 283 6.40 11.26 -14.16
CA HIS A 283 6.38 9.81 -14.01
C HIS A 283 5.44 9.37 -12.89
N VAL A 284 4.64 8.35 -13.14
CA VAL A 284 3.80 7.65 -12.15
C VAL A 284 4.34 6.24 -11.97
N TYR A 285 4.46 5.80 -10.72
CA TYR A 285 5.04 4.51 -10.36
C TYR A 285 3.93 3.57 -9.85
N LEU A 286 3.70 2.50 -10.62
CA LEU A 286 2.57 1.57 -10.46
C LEU A 286 3.04 0.27 -9.79
N PRO A 287 2.70 0.04 -8.50
CA PRO A 287 2.96 -1.23 -7.83
C PRO A 287 1.92 -2.28 -8.24
N ILE A 288 2.27 -3.18 -9.15
CA ILE A 288 1.35 -4.14 -9.77
C ILE A 288 1.28 -5.43 -8.93
N GLU A 289 0.05 -5.87 -8.65
CA GLU A 289 -0.27 -7.13 -7.94
C GLU A 289 -0.05 -8.36 -8.84
N ASP A 290 -0.24 -9.55 -8.29
CA ASP A 290 -0.16 -10.81 -9.03
C ASP A 290 -1.40 -11.06 -9.94
N PRO A 291 -1.33 -12.00 -10.91
CA PRO A 291 -2.48 -12.37 -11.71
C PRO A 291 -3.40 -13.34 -10.98
N THR A 292 -4.62 -13.55 -11.52
CA THR A 292 -5.63 -14.43 -10.90
C THR A 292 -5.07 -15.79 -10.45
N GLY A 293 -5.34 -16.14 -9.19
CA GLY A 293 -4.90 -17.38 -8.57
C GLY A 293 -3.62 -17.19 -7.76
N ASP A 294 -3.75 -16.60 -6.57
CA ASP A 294 -2.59 -16.06 -5.83
C ASP A 294 -1.57 -17.13 -5.39
N TYR A 295 -2.01 -18.39 -5.30
CA TYR A 295 -1.18 -19.52 -4.83
C TYR A 295 -1.01 -20.64 -5.86
N TYR A 296 -1.61 -20.51 -7.05
CA TYR A 296 -1.55 -21.51 -8.11
C TYR A 296 -1.69 -20.85 -9.48
N GLY A 297 -0.68 -21.03 -10.33
CA GLY A 297 -0.53 -20.41 -11.64
C GLY A 297 -0.71 -21.35 -12.83
N GLY A 298 -1.21 -22.58 -12.63
CA GLY A 298 -1.28 -23.60 -13.68
C GLY A 298 -2.14 -23.26 -14.91
N ASP A 299 -3.00 -22.24 -14.82
CA ASP A 299 -3.78 -21.70 -15.94
C ASP A 299 -3.08 -20.55 -16.69
N ARG A 300 -1.93 -20.06 -16.19
CA ARG A 300 -1.22 -18.84 -16.65
C ARG A 300 0.30 -19.01 -16.66
N HIS A 301 0.81 -20.00 -17.39
CA HIS A 301 2.24 -20.33 -17.42
C HIS A 301 3.12 -19.17 -17.94
N GLY A 302 4.35 -19.09 -17.44
CA GLY A 302 5.36 -18.09 -17.81
C GLY A 302 5.50 -16.97 -16.78
N ASP A 303 6.45 -16.05 -16.99
CA ASP A 303 6.81 -15.03 -16.00
C ASP A 303 5.68 -14.02 -15.70
N ASN A 304 4.70 -13.89 -16.59
CA ASN A 304 3.49 -13.07 -16.41
C ASN A 304 3.72 -11.54 -16.34
N LEU A 305 4.64 -10.97 -17.13
CA LEU A 305 4.84 -9.51 -17.17
C LEU A 305 3.55 -8.76 -17.54
N PHE A 306 3.11 -7.73 -16.83
CA PHE A 306 3.87 -6.90 -15.87
C PHE A 306 3.55 -7.17 -14.38
N SER A 307 3.02 -8.33 -14.04
CA SER A 307 2.58 -8.64 -12.66
C SER A 307 3.73 -8.67 -11.65
N SER A 308 3.38 -8.53 -10.37
CA SER A 308 4.30 -8.65 -9.22
C SER A 308 5.57 -7.82 -9.41
N GLY A 309 5.40 -6.54 -9.71
CA GLY A 309 6.49 -5.66 -10.11
C GLY A 309 6.13 -4.18 -10.07
N LEU A 310 7.06 -3.37 -10.58
CA LEU A 310 6.94 -1.93 -10.64
C LEU A 310 7.02 -1.46 -12.08
N VAL A 311 6.04 -0.65 -12.50
CA VAL A 311 6.02 -0.01 -13.81
C VAL A 311 6.04 1.51 -13.64
N ALA A 312 6.90 2.21 -14.38
CA ALA A 312 6.84 3.65 -14.52
C ALA A 312 6.15 4.02 -15.83
N VAL A 313 5.15 4.89 -15.77
CA VAL A 313 4.44 5.44 -16.94
C VAL A 313 4.50 6.97 -16.95
N ASP A 314 4.43 7.58 -18.12
CA ASP A 314 4.17 9.01 -18.25
C ASP A 314 2.71 9.30 -17.88
N VAL A 315 2.49 10.28 -17.00
CA VAL A 315 1.18 10.58 -16.42
C VAL A 315 0.15 11.04 -17.45
N ARG A 316 0.59 11.70 -18.54
CA ARG A 316 -0.32 12.28 -19.54
C ARG A 316 -0.70 11.30 -20.63
N THR A 317 0.18 10.37 -20.94
CA THR A 317 0.05 9.47 -22.10
C THR A 317 -0.15 8.01 -21.72
N GLY A 318 0.20 7.62 -20.49
CA GLY A 318 0.26 6.22 -20.08
C GLY A 318 1.43 5.45 -20.70
N GLU A 319 2.33 6.11 -21.44
CA GLU A 319 3.44 5.45 -22.11
C GLU A 319 4.43 4.91 -21.07
N ARG A 320 4.75 3.61 -21.20
CA ARG A 320 5.71 2.92 -20.34
C ARG A 320 7.12 3.50 -20.51
N GLN A 321 7.65 4.08 -19.44
CA GLN A 321 9.03 4.56 -19.36
C GLN A 321 9.98 3.39 -19.10
N TRP A 322 9.75 2.67 -18.02
CA TRP A 322 10.51 1.48 -17.64
C TRP A 322 9.66 0.55 -16.77
N HIS A 323 10.13 -0.67 -16.54
CA HIS A 323 9.51 -1.59 -15.59
C HIS A 323 10.58 -2.51 -14.99
N TYR A 324 10.30 -3.09 -13.84
CA TYR A 324 11.06 -4.17 -13.25
C TYR A 324 10.13 -5.15 -12.54
N GLN A 325 10.27 -6.45 -12.81
CA GLN A 325 9.47 -7.50 -12.17
C GLN A 325 10.19 -8.05 -10.94
N PHE A 326 9.50 -8.14 -9.80
CA PHE A 326 10.07 -8.62 -8.53
C PHE A 326 9.91 -10.13 -8.34
N ILE A 327 8.91 -10.73 -8.99
CA ILE A 327 8.63 -12.16 -8.91
C ILE A 327 8.25 -12.65 -10.30
N HIS A 328 8.98 -13.64 -10.81
CA HIS A 328 8.60 -14.38 -12.00
C HIS A 328 7.54 -15.42 -11.63
N HIS A 329 6.36 -15.35 -12.24
CA HIS A 329 5.26 -16.29 -11.99
C HIS A 329 4.89 -16.44 -10.51
N ASP A 330 4.30 -15.39 -9.95
CA ASP A 330 3.92 -15.37 -8.53
C ASP A 330 2.88 -16.45 -8.20
N ILE A 331 3.17 -17.21 -7.14
CA ILE A 331 2.36 -18.28 -6.55
C ILE A 331 2.42 -18.23 -5.01
N TRP A 332 2.72 -17.06 -4.44
CA TRP A 332 2.87 -16.83 -3.00
C TRP A 332 1.96 -15.72 -2.46
N ASP A 333 1.13 -15.09 -3.31
CA ASP A 333 0.31 -13.92 -2.97
C ASP A 333 1.20 -12.77 -2.46
N TRP A 334 2.26 -12.46 -3.21
CA TRP A 334 3.25 -11.46 -2.85
C TRP A 334 3.17 -10.19 -3.71
N ASP A 335 1.95 -9.64 -3.83
CA ASP A 335 1.69 -8.29 -4.33
C ASP A 335 2.71 -7.26 -3.88
N VAL A 336 2.92 -6.24 -4.72
CA VAL A 336 3.58 -5.00 -4.32
C VAL A 336 2.57 -4.15 -3.55
N PRO A 337 2.68 -4.04 -2.21
CA PRO A 337 1.50 -3.74 -1.40
C PRO A 337 1.37 -2.25 -1.05
N SER A 338 2.34 -1.43 -1.44
CA SER A 338 2.48 -0.04 -0.97
C SER A 338 3.02 0.87 -2.08
N PRO A 339 2.77 2.20 -2.00
CA PRO A 339 3.33 3.13 -2.97
C PRO A 339 4.85 3.15 -2.88
N PRO A 340 5.56 3.12 -4.02
CA PRO A 340 7.00 3.35 -4.04
C PRO A 340 7.35 4.74 -3.51
N ILE A 341 8.39 4.87 -2.69
CA ILE A 341 8.87 6.17 -2.22
C ILE A 341 9.80 6.77 -3.27
N VAL A 342 9.52 8.01 -3.69
CA VAL A 342 10.36 8.76 -4.63
C VAL A 342 11.16 9.81 -3.85
N THR A 343 12.47 9.85 -4.01
CA THR A 343 13.28 10.81 -3.24
C THR A 343 14.63 11.14 -3.90
N ASP A 344 15.20 12.26 -3.47
CA ASP A 344 16.62 12.58 -3.64
C ASP A 344 17.33 12.20 -2.34
N LEU A 345 18.25 11.24 -2.39
CA LEU A 345 19.05 10.86 -1.22
C LEU A 345 20.16 11.89 -0.96
N PRO A 346 20.61 12.07 0.30
CA PRO A 346 21.69 12.99 0.64
C PRO A 346 23.00 12.76 -0.12
N ASN A 347 23.26 11.52 -0.57
CA ASN A 347 24.41 11.21 -1.42
C ASN A 347 24.25 11.59 -2.91
N GLY A 348 23.16 12.27 -3.27
CA GLY A 348 22.90 12.80 -4.61
C GLY A 348 22.18 11.83 -5.56
N ARG A 349 21.87 10.60 -5.13
CA ARG A 349 21.12 9.64 -5.96
C ARG A 349 19.64 9.97 -5.96
N LYS A 350 19.03 9.93 -7.14
CA LYS A 350 17.59 10.13 -7.35
C LYS A 350 16.92 8.77 -7.50
N VAL A 351 16.15 8.37 -6.50
CA VAL A 351 15.71 6.99 -6.38
C VAL A 351 14.20 6.86 -6.28
N VAL A 352 13.72 5.71 -6.71
CA VAL A 352 12.41 5.18 -6.34
C VAL A 352 12.64 3.85 -5.63
N MET A 353 11.96 3.64 -4.50
CA MET A 353 12.14 2.44 -3.68
C MET A 353 10.80 1.81 -3.29
N SER A 354 10.71 0.49 -3.34
CA SER A 354 9.49 -0.26 -3.03
C SER A 354 9.76 -1.27 -1.92
N VAL A 355 9.03 -1.15 -0.82
CA VAL A 355 8.99 -2.17 0.24
C VAL A 355 7.98 -3.24 -0.14
N THR A 356 8.37 -4.51 -0.04
CA THR A 356 7.60 -5.63 -0.61
C THR A 356 7.13 -6.62 0.44
N LYS A 357 6.10 -7.40 0.12
CA LYS A 357 5.63 -8.52 0.96
C LYS A 357 6.74 -9.55 1.23
N GLN A 358 7.71 -9.67 0.30
CA GLN A 358 8.92 -10.51 0.42
C GLN A 358 9.89 -10.07 1.53
N SER A 359 9.69 -8.90 2.16
CA SER A 359 10.61 -8.30 3.13
C SER A 359 11.89 -7.69 2.55
N TRP A 360 11.87 -7.29 1.28
CA TRP A 360 12.95 -6.54 0.63
C TRP A 360 12.55 -5.10 0.31
N VAL A 361 13.56 -4.24 0.21
CA VAL A 361 13.46 -2.91 -0.40
C VAL A 361 14.11 -2.97 -1.78
N TYR A 362 13.31 -2.97 -2.85
CA TYR A 362 13.82 -2.81 -4.21
C TYR A 362 14.09 -1.33 -4.44
N THR A 363 15.20 -0.96 -5.09
CA THR A 363 15.57 0.45 -5.26
C THR A 363 16.19 0.67 -6.64
N PHE A 364 15.66 1.65 -7.35
CA PHE A 364 16.01 1.96 -8.74
C PHE A 364 16.33 3.45 -8.90
N ASP A 365 17.15 3.78 -9.90
CA ASP A 365 17.16 5.13 -10.44
C ASP A 365 15.75 5.45 -10.97
N ARG A 366 15.17 6.54 -10.49
CA ARG A 366 13.75 6.82 -10.77
C ARG A 366 13.46 7.16 -12.23
N ILE A 367 14.47 7.60 -12.98
CA ILE A 367 14.35 7.98 -14.39
C ILE A 367 14.51 6.73 -15.26
N THR A 368 15.53 5.91 -15.01
CA THR A 368 15.92 4.82 -15.92
C THR A 368 15.36 3.46 -15.54
N GLY A 369 14.99 3.26 -14.26
CA GLY A 369 14.65 1.94 -13.72
C GLY A 369 15.86 1.03 -13.48
N GLU A 370 17.09 1.54 -13.63
CA GLU A 370 18.29 0.76 -13.34
C GLU A 370 18.43 0.50 -11.82
N PRO A 371 18.71 -0.73 -11.38
CA PRO A 371 18.88 -1.02 -9.96
C PRO A 371 20.02 -0.22 -9.33
N ILE A 372 19.77 0.43 -8.19
CA ILE A 372 20.80 1.16 -7.43
C ILE A 372 21.85 0.21 -6.84
N TRP A 373 21.40 -0.98 -6.43
CA TRP A 373 22.26 -2.08 -6.04
C TRP A 373 21.97 -3.28 -6.92
N PRO A 374 22.95 -4.18 -7.15
CA PRO A 374 22.72 -5.35 -7.98
C PRO A 374 21.53 -6.18 -7.50
N ILE A 375 20.70 -6.60 -8.45
CA ILE A 375 19.68 -7.63 -8.25
C ILE A 375 20.12 -8.81 -9.11
N VAL A 376 20.26 -9.98 -8.49
CA VAL A 376 20.87 -11.15 -9.14
C VAL A 376 19.83 -12.25 -9.32
N GLU A 377 19.73 -12.80 -10.53
CA GLU A 377 18.97 -14.01 -10.79
C GLU A 377 19.62 -15.20 -10.10
N ARG A 378 18.85 -15.94 -9.30
CA ARG A 378 19.31 -17.17 -8.66
C ARG A 378 18.36 -18.32 -8.93
N PRO A 379 18.87 -19.56 -9.11
CA PRO A 379 18.03 -20.74 -9.14
C PRO A 379 17.20 -20.88 -7.88
N VAL A 380 15.93 -21.26 -8.04
CA VAL A 380 15.00 -21.52 -6.93
C VAL A 380 14.41 -22.93 -7.05
N PRO A 381 13.88 -23.52 -5.96
CA PRO A 381 13.29 -24.85 -6.02
C PRO A 381 12.04 -24.88 -6.93
N ALA A 382 11.87 -25.97 -7.67
CA ALA A 382 10.59 -26.32 -8.29
C ALA A 382 9.75 -27.15 -7.30
N GLY A 383 8.43 -27.08 -7.43
CA GLY A 383 7.49 -27.88 -6.64
C GLY A 383 7.01 -29.12 -7.37
N ASP A 384 5.99 -29.75 -6.80
CA ASP A 384 5.35 -30.99 -7.29
C ASP A 384 3.84 -30.86 -7.45
N VAL A 385 3.30 -29.63 -7.45
CA VAL A 385 1.87 -29.37 -7.65
C VAL A 385 1.52 -29.71 -9.10
N PRO A 386 0.56 -30.62 -9.35
CA PRO A 386 0.18 -30.99 -10.71
C PRO A 386 -0.31 -29.79 -11.52
N GLY A 387 0.17 -29.65 -12.76
CA GLY A 387 -0.24 -28.59 -13.68
C GLY A 387 0.45 -27.24 -13.47
N GLU A 388 1.17 -27.07 -12.37
CA GLU A 388 1.88 -25.82 -12.07
C GLU A 388 3.10 -25.59 -12.98
N TRP A 389 3.40 -24.33 -13.25
CA TRP A 389 4.64 -23.89 -13.87
C TRP A 389 5.56 -23.26 -12.83
N TYR A 390 6.85 -23.55 -12.89
CA TYR A 390 7.83 -23.00 -11.95
C TYR A 390 8.90 -22.23 -12.71
N SER A 391 9.12 -20.96 -12.33
CA SER A 391 10.25 -20.21 -12.87
C SER A 391 11.57 -20.86 -12.45
N PRO A 392 12.53 -21.05 -13.37
CA PRO A 392 13.84 -21.61 -13.02
C PRO A 392 14.67 -20.71 -12.10
N THR A 393 14.46 -19.39 -12.15
CA THR A 393 15.19 -18.41 -11.35
C THR A 393 14.26 -17.34 -10.80
N GLN A 394 14.73 -16.60 -9.79
CA GLN A 394 14.07 -15.42 -9.27
C GLN A 394 15.10 -14.30 -9.03
N PRO A 395 14.68 -13.02 -9.04
CA PRO A 395 15.53 -11.90 -8.72
C PRO A 395 15.77 -11.80 -7.20
N PHE A 396 17.03 -11.61 -6.81
CA PHE A 396 17.43 -11.39 -5.41
C PHE A 396 18.17 -10.06 -5.26
N PRO A 397 17.56 -9.04 -4.61
CA PRO A 397 18.26 -7.83 -4.22
C PRO A 397 19.47 -8.14 -3.36
N THR A 398 20.61 -7.50 -3.66
CA THR A 398 21.82 -7.65 -2.84
C THR A 398 21.86 -6.68 -1.67
N ARG A 399 21.17 -5.55 -1.78
CA ARG A 399 21.05 -4.51 -0.74
C ARG A 399 19.73 -3.73 -0.88
N PRO A 400 19.21 -3.17 0.23
CA PRO A 400 19.60 -3.48 1.61
C PRO A 400 19.31 -4.96 1.96
N ALA A 401 19.81 -5.43 3.11
CA ALA A 401 19.40 -6.73 3.62
C ALA A 401 17.88 -6.75 3.88
N ALA A 402 17.27 -7.93 3.83
CA ALA A 402 15.83 -8.08 4.10
C ALA A 402 15.49 -7.52 5.48
N PHE A 403 14.42 -6.71 5.57
CA PHE A 403 14.04 -6.02 6.80
C PHE A 403 13.26 -6.91 7.78
N ASP A 404 12.82 -8.08 7.32
CA ASP A 404 12.21 -9.14 8.12
C ASP A 404 12.62 -10.52 7.57
N ARG A 405 12.21 -11.60 8.24
CA ARG A 405 12.62 -12.96 7.96
C ARG A 405 12.13 -13.48 6.62
N GLN A 406 12.98 -14.29 6.00
CA GLN A 406 12.76 -14.95 4.72
C GLN A 406 13.15 -16.41 4.85
N GLY A 407 12.25 -17.32 4.44
CA GLY A 407 12.40 -18.75 4.71
C GLY A 407 12.06 -19.11 6.16
N PHE A 408 11.95 -20.40 6.42
CA PHE A 408 11.66 -20.95 7.73
C PHE A 408 12.28 -22.34 7.87
N GLY A 409 13.18 -22.49 8.85
CA GLY A 409 13.81 -23.76 9.21
C GLY A 409 13.69 -24.08 10.70
N GLU A 410 14.29 -25.20 11.12
CA GLU A 410 14.28 -25.58 12.53
C GLU A 410 14.93 -24.52 13.43
N ASP A 411 15.95 -23.81 12.97
CA ASP A 411 16.66 -22.78 13.76
C ASP A 411 15.78 -21.56 14.08
N ASP A 412 14.70 -21.36 13.34
CA ASP A 412 13.70 -20.32 13.57
C ASP A 412 12.68 -20.68 14.64
N LEU A 413 12.65 -21.93 15.11
CA LEU A 413 11.70 -22.37 16.14
C LEU A 413 12.07 -21.84 17.52
N ILE A 414 11.06 -21.41 18.28
CA ILE A 414 11.20 -20.96 19.67
C ILE A 414 12.04 -21.94 20.49
N ASP A 415 12.92 -21.39 21.31
CA ASP A 415 13.86 -22.11 22.16
C ASP A 415 14.01 -21.47 23.54
N PHE A 416 13.00 -20.70 23.99
CA PHE A 416 12.97 -20.07 25.32
C PHE A 416 13.24 -21.07 26.45
N THR A 417 12.77 -22.32 26.29
CA THR A 417 13.12 -23.45 27.16
C THR A 417 13.35 -24.71 26.34
N PRO A 418 14.09 -25.70 26.85
CA PRO A 418 14.27 -27.00 26.17
C PRO A 418 12.94 -27.72 25.89
N GLU A 419 11.95 -27.58 26.79
CA GLU A 419 10.62 -28.16 26.62
C GLU A 419 9.85 -27.51 25.47
N LEU A 420 9.82 -26.17 25.41
CA LEU A 420 9.18 -25.45 24.30
C LEU A 420 9.85 -25.77 22.96
N ARG A 421 11.18 -25.89 22.95
CA ARG A 421 11.92 -26.31 21.75
C ARG A 421 11.50 -27.70 21.27
N ALA A 422 11.39 -28.67 22.18
CA ALA A 422 10.98 -30.03 21.84
C ALA A 422 9.54 -30.07 21.29
N LEU A 423 8.62 -29.34 21.93
CA LEU A 423 7.23 -29.22 21.47
C LEU A 423 7.14 -28.51 20.10
N ALA A 424 7.97 -27.50 19.86
CA ALA A 424 8.01 -26.80 18.58
C ALA A 424 8.50 -27.73 17.45
N LEU A 425 9.55 -28.50 17.69
CA LEU A 425 10.06 -29.52 16.77
C LEU A 425 9.03 -30.62 16.48
N GLU A 426 8.30 -31.07 17.50
CA GLU A 426 7.21 -32.04 17.30
C GLU A 426 6.08 -31.43 16.45
N SER A 427 5.73 -30.16 16.68
CA SER A 427 4.59 -29.51 16.04
C SER A 427 4.75 -29.31 14.52
N ILE A 428 5.98 -29.28 14.03
CA ILE A 428 6.29 -29.14 12.60
C ILE A 428 6.39 -30.49 11.87
N GLN A 429 6.24 -31.62 12.56
CA GLN A 429 6.24 -32.93 11.92
C GLN A 429 5.08 -33.04 10.90
N GLY A 430 5.42 -33.52 9.70
CA GLY A 430 4.47 -33.63 8.58
C GLY A 430 4.26 -32.33 7.80
N PHE A 431 5.11 -31.32 7.99
CA PHE A 431 5.19 -30.15 7.12
C PHE A 431 6.51 -30.12 6.35
N ARG A 432 6.48 -29.54 5.15
CA ARG A 432 7.69 -29.08 4.47
C ARG A 432 8.12 -27.75 5.09
N LEU A 433 9.42 -27.50 5.10
CA LEU A 433 10.01 -26.25 5.57
C LEU A 433 10.50 -25.44 4.38
N SER A 434 10.38 -24.11 4.47
CA SER A 434 10.80 -23.17 3.43
C SER A 434 12.30 -22.89 3.55
N ASP A 435 13.12 -23.71 2.91
CA ASP A 435 14.59 -23.57 2.89
C ASP A 435 15.08 -22.41 1.99
N SER A 436 14.23 -21.95 1.08
CA SER A 436 14.39 -20.76 0.25
C SER A 436 13.11 -19.91 0.35
N ILE A 437 13.23 -18.58 0.27
CA ILE A 437 12.05 -17.70 0.23
C ILE A 437 11.07 -18.13 -0.87
N PHE A 438 11.58 -18.59 -2.03
CA PHE A 438 10.75 -19.04 -3.15
C PHE A 438 10.49 -20.56 -3.17
N THR A 439 10.48 -21.24 -2.01
CA THR A 439 10.01 -22.63 -1.97
C THR A 439 8.51 -22.66 -2.31
N PRO A 440 8.07 -23.41 -3.34
CA PRO A 440 6.67 -23.36 -3.79
C PRO A 440 5.66 -24.00 -2.82
N PRO A 441 4.37 -23.60 -2.90
CA PRO A 441 3.28 -24.29 -2.20
C PRO A 441 3.22 -25.79 -2.49
N SER A 442 2.53 -26.55 -1.63
CA SER A 442 2.33 -27.99 -1.79
C SER A 442 0.85 -28.35 -1.68
N VAL A 443 0.39 -29.37 -2.41
CA VAL A 443 -0.98 -29.88 -2.25
C VAL A 443 -1.15 -30.55 -0.89
N SER A 444 -2.35 -30.45 -0.32
CA SER A 444 -2.66 -30.97 1.02
C SER A 444 -2.62 -32.50 1.15
N ASP A 445 -2.62 -33.20 0.02
CA ASP A 445 -2.58 -34.66 -0.13
C ASP A 445 -1.36 -35.12 -0.95
N ALA A 446 -0.25 -34.39 -0.86
CA ALA A 446 1.00 -34.69 -1.55
C ALA A 446 1.52 -36.11 -1.26
N GLU A 447 2.24 -36.71 -2.22
CA GLU A 447 2.69 -38.10 -2.16
C GLU A 447 3.62 -38.40 -0.96
N ASP A 448 4.38 -37.42 -0.50
CA ASP A 448 5.26 -37.53 0.67
C ASP A 448 4.51 -37.42 2.01
N GLY A 449 3.20 -37.19 1.97
CA GLY A 449 2.33 -37.03 3.14
C GLY A 449 2.45 -35.66 3.81
N THR A 450 3.08 -34.66 3.17
CA THR A 450 3.10 -33.30 3.72
C THR A 450 1.69 -32.73 3.83
N ARG A 451 1.48 -31.93 4.87
CA ARG A 451 0.24 -31.17 5.09
C ARG A 451 0.29 -29.79 4.44
N GLY A 452 1.45 -29.37 3.93
CA GLY A 452 1.73 -28.08 3.32
C GLY A 452 3.13 -27.58 3.65
N LEU A 453 3.46 -26.40 3.13
CA LEU A 453 4.72 -25.71 3.37
C LEU A 453 4.56 -24.69 4.49
N LEU A 454 5.43 -24.76 5.51
CA LEU A 454 5.59 -23.67 6.48
C LEU A 454 6.51 -22.61 5.89
N SER A 455 5.98 -21.40 5.70
CA SER A 455 6.68 -20.32 4.98
C SER A 455 6.67 -18.98 5.73
N LEU A 456 7.77 -18.24 5.57
CA LEU A 456 7.93 -16.84 5.90
C LEU A 456 8.57 -16.09 4.71
N PRO A 457 8.12 -14.85 4.42
CA PRO A 457 6.96 -14.18 5.02
C PRO A 457 5.64 -14.91 4.70
N SER A 458 4.59 -14.66 5.48
CA SER A 458 3.23 -15.02 5.03
C SER A 458 2.86 -14.24 3.76
N SER A 459 1.79 -14.61 3.08
CA SER A 459 1.17 -13.86 1.99
C SER A 459 0.66 -12.48 2.40
N THR A 460 0.42 -12.25 3.69
CA THR A 460 0.17 -10.88 4.19
C THR A 460 1.45 -10.03 4.25
N GLY A 461 2.60 -10.63 3.93
CA GLY A 461 3.90 -10.00 3.79
C GLY A 461 4.59 -9.63 5.09
N GLY A 462 5.90 -9.35 4.98
CA GLY A 462 6.63 -8.58 5.97
C GLY A 462 6.08 -7.15 6.03
N SER A 463 6.04 -6.46 4.88
CA SER A 463 5.33 -5.19 4.70
C SER A 463 3.99 -5.40 3.96
N ASN A 464 3.06 -4.46 4.13
CA ASN A 464 1.79 -4.41 3.41
C ASN A 464 1.39 -2.94 3.17
N TRP A 465 0.09 -2.64 3.01
CA TRP A 465 -0.43 -1.30 2.67
C TRP A 465 -0.08 -0.18 3.65
N GLU A 466 0.31 -0.52 4.88
CA GLU A 466 0.76 0.45 5.87
C GLU A 466 2.05 1.17 5.44
N SER A 467 2.80 0.59 4.49
CA SER A 467 4.00 1.15 3.86
C SER A 467 5.15 1.41 4.84
N SER A 468 6.04 2.33 4.48
CA SER A 468 7.22 2.79 5.22
C SER A 468 7.24 4.33 5.24
N ALA A 469 8.15 4.91 6.01
CA ALA A 469 8.38 6.35 6.03
C ALA A 469 9.87 6.66 5.80
N LEU A 470 10.17 7.73 5.06
CA LEU A 470 11.54 8.13 4.72
C LEU A 470 11.81 9.55 5.20
N ASP A 471 12.94 9.72 5.89
CA ASP A 471 13.51 11.03 6.17
C ASP A 471 14.29 11.55 4.95
N PRO A 472 13.85 12.59 4.24
CA PRO A 472 14.59 13.12 3.09
C PRO A 472 15.88 13.83 3.49
N GLU A 473 16.02 14.30 4.74
CA GLU A 473 17.22 15.02 5.19
C GLU A 473 18.37 14.06 5.50
N THR A 474 18.05 12.88 6.05
CA THR A 474 19.05 11.88 6.46
C THR A 474 19.15 10.69 5.50
N GLY A 475 18.11 10.45 4.68
CA GLY A 475 18.02 9.28 3.81
C GLY A 475 17.71 7.98 4.58
N ILE A 476 17.22 8.07 5.82
CA ILE A 476 16.85 6.90 6.62
C ILE A 476 15.42 6.49 6.31
N LEU A 477 15.23 5.22 5.97
CA LEU A 477 13.94 4.57 5.76
C LEU A 477 13.55 3.76 7.00
N TYR A 478 12.31 3.93 7.47
CA TYR A 478 11.73 3.21 8.60
C TYR A 478 10.66 2.25 8.10
N VAL A 479 10.90 0.94 8.23
CA VAL A 479 10.03 -0.11 7.70
C VAL A 479 9.38 -0.88 8.84
N PRO A 480 8.07 -0.71 9.08
CA PRO A 480 7.31 -1.61 9.93
C PRO A 480 7.14 -2.96 9.24
N SER A 481 7.29 -4.04 10.00
CA SER A 481 7.16 -5.40 9.47
C SER A 481 6.51 -6.38 10.43
N ARG A 482 5.96 -7.46 9.86
CA ARG A 482 5.26 -8.54 10.55
C ARG A 482 5.86 -9.90 10.24
N THR A 483 6.25 -10.62 11.28
CA THR A 483 6.66 -12.02 11.22
C THR A 483 5.51 -12.92 11.62
N GLN A 484 4.77 -13.42 10.63
CA GLN A 484 3.72 -14.40 10.83
C GLN A 484 3.96 -15.63 9.97
N LEU A 485 4.07 -16.79 10.62
CA LEU A 485 4.20 -18.07 9.93
C LEU A 485 2.88 -18.46 9.26
N GLN A 486 2.93 -18.88 8.00
CA GLN A 486 1.80 -19.40 7.25
C GLN A 486 2.01 -20.84 6.83
N VAL A 487 0.90 -21.57 6.62
CA VAL A 487 0.90 -22.83 5.86
C VAL A 487 0.41 -22.54 4.44
N LEU A 488 1.29 -22.72 3.45
CA LEU A 488 0.93 -22.75 2.04
C LEU A 488 0.55 -24.20 1.68
N SER A 489 -0.76 -24.45 1.60
CA SER A 489 -1.34 -25.77 1.36
C SER A 489 -2.42 -25.60 0.31
N LEU A 490 -2.32 -26.33 -0.79
CA LEU A 490 -3.24 -26.22 -1.91
C LEU A 490 -4.28 -27.35 -1.88
N ALA A 491 -5.52 -27.01 -2.24
CA ALA A 491 -6.60 -27.97 -2.36
C ALA A 491 -7.57 -27.56 -3.47
N LYS A 492 -8.29 -28.54 -4.02
CA LYS A 492 -9.37 -28.29 -4.98
C LYS A 492 -10.52 -27.54 -4.31
N ASN A 493 -11.02 -26.48 -4.95
CA ASN A 493 -12.24 -25.80 -4.56
C ASN A 493 -13.38 -26.22 -5.50
N PRO A 494 -14.43 -26.93 -5.04
CA PRO A 494 -15.53 -27.36 -5.92
C PRO A 494 -16.37 -26.21 -6.47
N GLU A 495 -16.23 -24.99 -5.92
CA GLU A 495 -16.93 -23.78 -6.36
C GLU A 495 -16.14 -22.97 -7.41
N SER A 496 -14.98 -23.46 -7.84
CA SER A 496 -14.10 -22.80 -8.80
C SER A 496 -13.72 -23.75 -9.94
N ASP A 497 -13.42 -23.18 -11.11
CA ASP A 497 -12.86 -23.90 -12.26
C ASP A 497 -11.32 -23.86 -12.33
N ILE A 498 -10.66 -23.30 -11.30
CA ILE A 498 -9.22 -23.48 -11.07
C ILE A 498 -8.97 -24.83 -10.39
N ASP A 499 -7.93 -25.54 -10.84
CA ASP A 499 -7.59 -26.87 -10.32
C ASP A 499 -7.23 -26.85 -8.82
N PHE A 500 -6.43 -25.87 -8.40
CA PHE A 500 -5.99 -25.71 -7.01
C PHE A 500 -6.07 -24.26 -6.52
N SER A 501 -6.35 -24.10 -5.23
CA SER A 501 -6.33 -22.80 -4.55
C SER A 501 -5.98 -23.01 -3.07
N GLN A 502 -5.92 -21.94 -2.27
CA GLN A 502 -5.56 -22.06 -0.86
C GLN A 502 -6.53 -23.00 -0.11
N GLY A 503 -5.93 -24.02 0.51
CA GLY A 503 -6.55 -24.90 1.48
C GLY A 503 -6.59 -24.25 2.86
N PHE A 504 -7.79 -24.03 3.39
CA PHE A 504 -7.99 -23.48 4.75
C PHE A 504 -8.13 -24.56 5.84
N GLY A 505 -7.98 -25.84 5.47
CA GLY A 505 -8.10 -26.98 6.40
C GLY A 505 -6.89 -27.16 7.31
N VAL A 506 -5.75 -26.55 7.00
CA VAL A 506 -4.50 -26.68 7.75
C VAL A 506 -4.11 -25.33 8.34
N ARG A 507 -3.80 -25.31 9.65
CA ARG A 507 -3.39 -24.11 10.38
C ARG A 507 -1.90 -24.19 10.70
N ALA A 508 -1.24 -23.03 10.76
CA ALA A 508 0.12 -22.95 11.29
C ALA A 508 0.14 -23.49 12.72
N PRO A 509 1.09 -24.39 13.05
CA PRO A 509 1.17 -24.98 14.37
C PRO A 509 1.48 -23.92 15.44
N ARG A 510 0.96 -24.16 16.64
CA ARG A 510 1.22 -23.39 17.86
C ARG A 510 1.51 -24.35 19.00
N VAL A 511 2.35 -23.93 19.93
CA VAL A 511 2.68 -24.71 21.13
C VAL A 511 2.05 -24.03 22.34
N GLN A 512 1.03 -24.65 22.92
CA GLN A 512 0.33 -24.13 24.11
C GLN A 512 -0.15 -22.66 23.95
N GLY A 513 -0.55 -22.27 22.74
CA GLY A 513 -1.00 -20.91 22.43
C GLY A 513 0.12 -19.92 22.06
N LEU A 514 1.39 -20.36 22.11
CA LEU A 514 2.54 -19.60 21.62
C LEU A 514 2.76 -19.85 20.12
N ASP A 515 3.20 -18.80 19.43
CA ASP A 515 3.69 -18.90 18.07
C ASP A 515 5.02 -19.68 18.09
N ILE A 516 5.24 -20.57 17.11
CA ILE A 516 6.43 -21.43 17.10
C ILE A 516 7.66 -20.75 16.50
N VAL A 517 7.50 -19.62 15.82
CA VAL A 517 8.60 -18.82 15.27
C VAL A 517 9.22 -17.95 16.37
N LYS A 518 10.54 -17.77 16.41
CA LYS A 518 11.19 -16.87 17.37
C LYS A 518 10.72 -15.41 17.19
N PRO A 519 10.53 -14.62 18.26
CA PRO A 519 10.28 -13.18 18.15
C PRO A 519 11.51 -12.37 17.66
N PRO A 520 11.39 -11.05 17.40
CA PRO A 520 10.14 -10.28 17.40
C PRO A 520 9.13 -10.72 16.33
N TYR A 521 7.85 -10.68 16.69
CA TYR A 521 6.70 -10.99 15.83
C TYR A 521 6.25 -9.81 14.97
N GLY A 522 6.62 -8.60 15.39
CA GLY A 522 6.54 -7.38 14.60
C GLY A 522 7.71 -6.48 14.95
N ARG A 523 8.18 -5.72 13.98
CA ARG A 523 9.42 -4.94 14.07
C ARG A 523 9.27 -3.58 13.40
N ILE A 524 10.11 -2.63 13.81
CA ILE A 524 10.45 -1.43 13.04
C ILE A 524 11.95 -1.50 12.73
N THR A 525 12.32 -1.48 11.46
CA THR A 525 13.71 -1.53 11.00
C THR A 525 14.09 -0.19 10.37
N ALA A 526 15.13 0.46 10.87
CA ALA A 526 15.70 1.66 10.27
C ALA A 526 16.86 1.29 9.33
N ILE A 527 16.83 1.81 8.10
CA ILE A 527 17.78 1.51 7.04
C ILE A 527 18.35 2.81 6.50
N ASP A 528 19.67 2.98 6.52
CA ASP A 528 20.32 4.08 5.81
C ASP A 528 20.32 3.77 4.31
N MET A 529 19.47 4.46 3.54
CA MET A 529 19.35 4.23 2.11
C MET A 529 20.53 4.82 1.32
N ASN A 530 21.44 5.58 1.95
CA ASN A 530 22.70 5.97 1.31
C ASN A 530 23.66 4.77 1.16
N SER A 531 23.71 3.87 2.15
CA SER A 531 24.61 2.71 2.18
C SER A 531 23.92 1.37 1.93
N GLY A 532 22.64 1.26 2.30
CA GLY A 532 21.86 0.03 2.40
C GLY A 532 22.03 -0.71 3.73
N ASP A 533 22.68 -0.11 4.72
CA ASP A 533 22.95 -0.72 6.01
C ASP A 533 21.76 -0.53 6.97
N HIS A 534 21.45 -1.56 7.77
CA HIS A 534 20.49 -1.42 8.86
C HIS A 534 21.14 -0.68 10.03
N LEU A 535 20.49 0.36 10.52
CA LEU A 535 20.98 1.17 11.63
C LEU A 535 20.57 0.57 12.97
N TRP A 536 19.28 0.25 13.11
CA TRP A 536 18.70 -0.36 14.30
C TRP A 536 17.40 -1.09 13.94
N MET A 537 16.98 -1.98 14.85
CA MET A 537 15.68 -2.66 14.78
C MET A 537 15.10 -2.76 16.19
N ILE A 538 13.83 -2.41 16.34
CA ILE A 538 13.07 -2.56 17.59
C ILE A 538 11.82 -3.41 17.38
N ALA A 539 11.36 -4.08 18.43
CA ALA A 539 10.03 -4.70 18.43
C ALA A 539 8.95 -3.60 18.34
N ASN A 540 7.88 -3.85 17.59
CA ASN A 540 6.80 -2.89 17.40
C ASN A 540 5.90 -2.68 18.64
N ALA A 541 6.00 -3.58 19.63
CA ALA A 541 5.21 -3.56 20.85
C ALA A 541 5.94 -4.30 21.99
N ASP A 542 5.37 -4.22 23.19
CA ASP A 542 5.82 -5.01 24.33
C ASP A 542 5.45 -6.48 24.22
N THR A 543 5.96 -7.29 25.15
CA THR A 543 5.64 -8.71 25.24
C THR A 543 4.23 -8.88 25.82
N PRO A 544 3.27 -9.45 25.07
CA PRO A 544 1.89 -9.59 25.55
C PRO A 544 1.78 -10.46 26.80
N GLU A 545 0.78 -10.19 27.64
CA GLU A 545 0.53 -10.94 28.89
C GLU A 545 0.38 -12.45 28.68
N ARG A 546 -0.18 -12.87 27.54
CA ARG A 546 -0.31 -14.30 27.18
C ARG A 546 1.04 -15.02 27.08
N ILE A 547 2.12 -14.29 26.83
CA ILE A 547 3.49 -14.81 26.74
C ILE A 547 4.16 -14.70 28.10
N THR A 548 4.15 -13.52 28.74
CA THR A 548 4.81 -13.32 30.04
C THR A 548 4.23 -14.23 31.15
N ASN A 549 2.91 -14.50 31.11
CA ASN A 549 2.24 -15.36 32.08
C ASN A 549 2.25 -16.85 31.71
N HIS A 550 2.93 -17.25 30.63
CA HIS A 550 2.93 -18.64 30.18
C HIS A 550 3.66 -19.54 31.21
N PRO A 551 3.09 -20.69 31.63
CA PRO A 551 3.71 -21.56 32.66
C PRO A 551 5.14 -22.01 32.32
N LEU A 552 5.40 -22.33 31.04
CA LEU A 552 6.72 -22.73 30.57
C LEU A 552 7.73 -21.57 30.40
N LEU A 553 7.33 -20.33 30.67
CA LEU A 553 8.19 -19.14 30.60
C LEU A 553 8.43 -18.52 31.99
N GLN A 554 7.98 -19.17 33.06
CA GLN A 554 8.24 -18.70 34.43
C GLN A 554 9.74 -18.66 34.73
N GLY A 555 10.24 -17.48 35.10
CA GLY A 555 11.67 -17.26 35.38
C GLY A 555 12.57 -17.18 34.14
N VAL A 556 12.00 -17.16 32.94
CA VAL A 556 12.72 -16.88 31.70
C VAL A 556 12.82 -15.37 31.52
N ASP A 557 14.03 -14.87 31.25
CA ASP A 557 14.25 -13.49 30.84
C ASP A 557 13.85 -13.34 29.37
N LEU A 558 12.75 -12.62 29.11
CA LEU A 558 12.17 -12.48 27.78
C LEU A 558 12.51 -11.09 27.21
N PRO A 559 13.03 -11.01 25.97
CA PRO A 559 13.10 -9.73 25.26
C PRO A 559 11.70 -9.23 24.92
N ARG A 560 11.59 -7.96 24.48
CA ARG A 560 10.35 -7.45 23.86
C ARG A 560 10.02 -8.29 22.63
N THR A 561 8.92 -9.02 22.69
CA THR A 561 8.56 -9.93 21.59
C THR A 561 7.81 -9.25 20.45
N GLY A 562 7.29 -8.04 20.68
CA GLY A 562 6.35 -7.42 19.77
C GLY A 562 5.07 -8.22 19.62
N VAL A 563 4.24 -7.78 18.68
CA VAL A 563 3.02 -8.45 18.26
C VAL A 563 2.99 -8.58 16.74
N PRO A 564 2.37 -9.63 16.18
CA PRO A 564 2.31 -9.82 14.73
C PRO A 564 1.25 -8.91 14.09
N THR A 565 1.45 -7.60 14.22
CA THR A 565 0.76 -6.52 13.49
C THR A 565 1.77 -5.79 12.62
N ARG A 566 1.28 -4.96 11.69
CA ARG A 566 2.10 -3.97 11.00
C ARG A 566 1.77 -2.62 11.60
N ALA A 567 2.79 -1.94 12.09
CA ALA A 567 2.63 -0.66 12.74
C ALA A 567 2.38 0.45 11.71
N GLY A 568 1.37 1.28 11.94
CA GLY A 568 1.25 2.54 11.23
C GLY A 568 2.37 3.49 11.68
N VAL A 569 3.12 4.05 10.73
CA VAL A 569 4.21 4.99 11.01
C VAL A 569 3.94 6.37 10.44
N LEU A 570 4.40 7.37 11.20
CA LEU A 570 4.45 8.78 10.81
C LEU A 570 5.84 9.30 11.17
N LEU A 571 6.48 10.02 10.26
CA LEU A 571 7.77 10.62 10.50
C LEU A 571 7.64 12.14 10.53
N THR A 572 8.18 12.77 11.57
CA THR A 572 8.40 14.21 11.60
C THR A 572 9.89 14.52 11.51
N LYS A 573 10.22 15.80 11.42
CA LYS A 573 11.62 16.27 11.45
C LYS A 573 12.39 15.74 12.67
N THR A 574 11.73 15.61 13.81
CA THR A 574 12.37 15.27 15.09
C THR A 574 12.02 13.89 15.62
N LEU A 575 10.92 13.27 15.21
CA LEU A 575 10.39 12.05 15.84
C LEU A 575 9.93 11.02 14.81
N LEU A 576 10.06 9.75 15.17
CA LEU A 576 9.34 8.65 14.52
C LEU A 576 8.17 8.25 15.42
N PHE A 577 6.96 8.30 14.89
CA PHE A 577 5.76 7.83 15.56
C PHE A 577 5.39 6.42 15.09
N VAL A 578 5.03 5.55 16.03
CA VAL A 578 4.73 4.13 15.80
C VAL A 578 3.48 3.71 16.57
N ALA A 579 2.42 3.31 15.86
CA ALA A 579 1.21 2.75 16.46
C ALA A 579 1.20 1.22 16.34
N GLU A 580 0.70 0.49 17.34
CA GLU A 580 0.74 -0.99 17.33
C GLU A 580 -0.17 -1.66 16.29
N GLY A 581 -1.10 -0.93 15.67
CA GLY A 581 -2.03 -1.47 14.68
C GLY A 581 -3.05 -2.47 15.24
N THR A 582 -3.87 -3.05 14.36
CA THR A 582 -4.96 -3.97 14.73
C THR A 582 -4.77 -5.39 14.14
N GLY A 583 -5.65 -6.32 14.50
CA GLY A 583 -5.75 -7.64 13.87
C GLY A 583 -4.87 -8.75 14.45
N ALA A 584 -4.16 -8.50 15.56
CA ALA A 584 -3.43 -9.54 16.29
C ALA A 584 -3.80 -9.58 17.78
N ALA A 585 -3.80 -10.79 18.35
CA ALA A 585 -3.97 -10.98 19.79
C ALA A 585 -2.75 -10.42 20.55
N GLY A 586 -3.00 -9.46 21.44
CA GLY A 586 -1.98 -8.83 22.28
C GLY A 586 -1.56 -7.44 21.86
N ALA A 587 -2.07 -6.89 20.75
CA ALA A 587 -1.87 -5.48 20.39
C ALA A 587 -2.63 -4.58 21.36
N SER A 588 -1.94 -3.58 21.90
CA SER A 588 -2.44 -2.59 22.85
C SER A 588 -2.67 -1.24 22.17
N PRO A 589 -3.62 -0.43 22.65
CA PRO A 589 -3.93 0.87 22.06
C PRO A 589 -2.89 1.91 22.50
N ILE A 590 -1.65 1.72 22.07
CA ILE A 590 -0.50 2.54 22.43
C ILE A 590 0.09 3.15 21.17
N PHE A 591 0.39 4.45 21.26
CA PHE A 591 1.11 5.21 20.26
C PHE A 591 2.45 5.67 20.83
N ARG A 592 3.55 5.31 20.17
CA ARG A 592 4.90 5.58 20.66
C ARG A 592 5.57 6.68 19.86
N ALA A 593 6.18 7.62 20.56
CA ALA A 593 7.17 8.52 19.98
C ALA A 593 8.56 7.93 20.22
N VAL A 594 9.31 7.79 19.14
CA VAL A 594 10.59 7.10 19.09
C VAL A 594 11.66 8.07 18.58
N ASP A 595 12.82 8.05 19.21
CA ASP A 595 14.00 8.71 18.68
C ASP A 595 14.40 8.02 17.37
N LYS A 596 14.28 8.75 16.26
CA LYS A 596 14.44 8.18 14.93
C LYS A 596 15.89 7.74 14.64
N GLN A 597 16.88 8.24 15.38
CA GLN A 597 18.29 7.88 15.19
C GLN A 597 18.68 6.61 15.95
N THR A 598 18.06 6.36 17.09
CA THR A 598 18.48 5.29 18.02
C THR A 598 17.44 4.17 18.16
N GLY A 599 16.17 4.45 17.89
CA GLY A 599 15.06 3.53 18.16
C GLY A 599 14.56 3.58 19.61
N ASP A 600 15.09 4.46 20.46
CA ASP A 600 14.67 4.58 21.85
C ASP A 600 13.25 5.15 21.95
N ILE A 601 12.42 4.55 22.80
CA ILE A 601 11.08 5.08 23.08
C ILE A 601 11.21 6.28 24.00
N LEU A 602 10.73 7.43 23.53
CA LEU A 602 10.77 8.70 24.25
C LEU A 602 9.48 8.96 25.02
N ALA A 603 8.34 8.55 24.46
CA ALA A 603 7.04 8.64 25.10
C ALA A 603 6.10 7.53 24.61
N GLU A 604 5.19 7.12 25.49
CA GLU A 604 4.04 6.27 25.18
C GLU A 604 2.77 7.05 25.45
N ILE A 605 1.86 7.04 24.49
CA ILE A 605 0.61 7.80 24.51
C ILE A 605 -0.53 6.79 24.42
N ASP A 606 -1.44 6.82 25.39
CA ASP A 606 -2.62 5.97 25.40
C ASP A 606 -3.62 6.43 24.32
N LEU A 607 -4.09 5.48 23.52
CA LEU A 607 -5.19 5.66 22.58
C LEU A 607 -6.48 5.04 23.14
N PRO A 608 -7.66 5.51 22.72
CA PRO A 608 -8.92 4.88 23.13
C PRO A 608 -9.09 3.46 22.56
N ALA A 609 -8.49 3.18 21.40
CA ALA A 609 -8.53 1.90 20.71
C ALA A 609 -7.26 1.69 19.85
N ASN A 610 -7.13 0.50 19.27
CA ASN A 610 -5.99 0.18 18.40
C ASN A 610 -6.05 1.00 17.11
N GLN A 611 -4.88 1.35 16.58
CA GLN A 611 -4.77 2.03 15.30
C GLN A 611 -5.35 1.18 14.16
N THR A 612 -6.18 1.80 13.32
CA THR A 612 -6.83 1.18 12.16
C THR A 612 -6.49 1.91 10.85
N GLY A 613 -6.43 3.25 10.87
CA GLY A 613 -5.93 4.10 9.79
C GLY A 613 -4.53 4.64 10.11
N LEU A 614 -3.74 5.04 9.11
CA LEU A 614 -2.35 5.43 9.37
C LEU A 614 -2.27 6.79 10.08
N PRO A 615 -1.29 6.98 10.99
CA PRO A 615 -1.09 8.27 11.63
C PRO A 615 -0.62 9.33 10.65
N PHE A 616 -1.11 10.56 10.80
CA PHE A 616 -0.69 11.73 10.02
C PHE A 616 -0.61 12.96 10.94
N THR A 617 -0.01 14.05 10.46
CA THR A 617 0.11 15.30 11.21
C THR A 617 -0.20 16.48 10.32
N TYR A 618 -0.72 17.54 10.91
CA TYR A 618 -0.97 18.80 10.25
C TYR A 618 -0.79 19.97 11.22
N GLU A 619 -0.66 21.18 10.71
CA GLU A 619 -0.69 22.41 11.50
C GLU A 619 -1.84 23.30 11.04
N HIS A 620 -2.64 23.79 11.98
CA HIS A 620 -3.65 24.80 11.68
C HIS A 620 -3.68 25.85 12.80
N ASP A 621 -3.82 27.12 12.42
CA ASP A 621 -3.78 28.27 13.34
C ASP A 621 -2.56 28.27 14.30
N GLY A 622 -1.41 27.80 13.79
CA GLY A 622 -0.14 27.74 14.54
C GLY A 622 -0.08 26.62 15.59
N LYS A 623 -1.02 25.67 15.57
CA LYS A 623 -1.04 24.48 16.44
C LYS A 623 -0.87 23.22 15.60
N GLN A 624 0.11 22.41 15.96
CA GLN A 624 0.36 21.11 15.36
C GLN A 624 -0.55 20.05 16.00
N TYR A 625 -1.13 19.21 15.16
CA TYR A 625 -1.98 18.08 15.52
C TYR A 625 -1.39 16.79 14.98
N VAL A 626 -1.63 15.67 15.68
CA VAL A 626 -1.34 14.32 15.20
C VAL A 626 -2.62 13.51 15.28
N ALA A 627 -3.00 12.85 14.19
CA ALA A 627 -4.32 12.23 14.08
C ALA A 627 -4.24 10.83 13.44
N MET A 628 -5.19 9.96 13.80
CA MET A 628 -5.37 8.65 13.18
C MET A 628 -6.76 8.08 13.49
N PHE A 629 -7.25 7.18 12.63
CA PHE A 629 -8.39 6.35 13.00
C PHE A 629 -7.97 5.24 13.96
N THR A 630 -8.71 5.10 15.06
CA THR A 630 -8.60 4.01 16.03
C THR A 630 -9.89 3.20 16.05
N GLY A 631 -9.85 1.92 16.43
CA GLY A 631 -11.04 1.07 16.51
C GLY A 631 -10.72 -0.40 16.82
N GLY A 632 -11.72 -1.26 16.66
CA GLY A 632 -11.61 -2.70 16.88
C GLY A 632 -11.99 -3.12 18.30
N GLY A 633 -11.87 -4.42 18.61
CA GLY A 633 -12.23 -4.93 19.95
C GLY A 633 -13.69 -4.73 20.37
N GLY A 634 -14.59 -4.50 19.40
CA GLY A 634 -15.99 -4.16 19.64
C GLY A 634 -16.29 -2.65 19.74
N GLN A 635 -15.29 -1.80 19.63
CA GLN A 635 -15.44 -0.34 19.55
C GLN A 635 -15.50 0.11 18.09
N ALA A 636 -16.43 1.02 17.78
CA ALA A 636 -16.54 1.63 16.46
C ALA A 636 -15.25 2.40 16.12
N ALA A 637 -14.98 2.57 14.83
CA ALA A 637 -13.86 3.38 14.41
C ALA A 637 -14.09 4.86 14.76
N GLU A 638 -13.05 5.53 15.26
CA GLU A 638 -13.07 6.94 15.60
C GLU A 638 -11.80 7.61 15.11
N LEU A 639 -11.93 8.78 14.47
CA LEU A 639 -10.79 9.65 14.22
C LEU A 639 -10.42 10.31 15.54
N VAL A 640 -9.20 10.03 16.02
CA VAL A 640 -8.65 10.61 17.25
C VAL A 640 -7.62 11.64 16.85
N VAL A 641 -7.71 12.84 17.42
CA VAL A 641 -6.78 13.94 17.16
C VAL A 641 -6.12 14.35 18.47
N LEU A 642 -4.79 14.33 18.46
CA LEU A 642 -3.90 14.66 19.56
C LEU A 642 -3.25 16.03 19.32
N ALA A 643 -3.04 16.80 20.38
CA ALA A 643 -2.24 18.01 20.34
C ALA A 643 -1.63 18.31 21.72
N LEU A 644 -0.66 19.24 21.75
CA LEU A 644 -0.17 19.80 23.01
C LEU A 644 -1.26 20.66 23.67
N PRO A 645 -1.31 20.75 25.01
CA PRO A 645 -2.33 21.49 25.76
C PRO A 645 -2.36 23.00 25.48
#